data_AF-A0A068UB27-F1
#
_entry.id   AF-A0A068UB27-F1
#
_cell.length_a   1.000
_cell.length_b   1.000
_cell.length_c   1.000
_cell.angle_alpha   90.00
_cell.angle_beta   90.00
_cell.angle_gamma   90.00
#
_symmetry.space_group_name_H-M   'P 1'
#
loop_
_entity.id
_entity.type
_entity.pdbx_description
1 polymer ?
#
loop_
_entity_poly.entity_id
_entity_poly.type
_entity_poly.pdbx_seq_one_letter_code
_entity_poly.pdbx_strand_id
1 'polypeptide(L)'
;MRFNFCRNLKFRLREYRSSYGVIFCNRPSCNGRDFVSRNPFGNCGVAAFYSSESTNLDLHLNPEKDSGKYVREGDIHGTRNGYSRVQEMGWKEGCGFGKSSLNAEENGERSCRYDEFEVEGSDEGAENDVDGDGVDNFRILDSYTGNRSQKEYVSRRVMDDVEDELRHPLVKEICWLIERRSEWSPRLERQLRTLLRSLKPLQVCAVLKCQSDERAALQFFYWADRQWRYRHHPIVYYGMLEVLSKTKLCQGAKRILSLMRKRKIERRTEAFGYVMVSFSRAGHLRKAMQILNVMQKAGIEPDLSICNTAIYVLVKGKKMEKALIFLKRMQVVGITPNVVTYNCLIKGYCDMHRLEQALQLIAEMPSQGCSPDKVSYCTVMAHLCKEKRVDEVKGLMEKMWKDSKLVPDQVTYRTLIYMLSKHGHADDALKFLREAEEKGFHIDKFGYSAVINSFSQDGRMDKAKELLNEMFAKGCDPDVVTYTAVVNGFCQVGEIDQAKKLLQQMHRHGFKPNTVSYTALLHGLCKNGKSSEAKEMMNMSEEEWWTPNAVTYGVLMHGFRREGKLLEACDVVREMIRKGFLPNPVEINMLIQSLFQAGKTNEAKKFMEDCLHKGCAVNVVNFSTVIHGFCQKDDLGAALSVLDDMYLNNKHPDAITYTTVIDALGRNGRIDEAIELAKKMLHRGLLPTPVTYRAIIHRFCQHGRVDELLKLLEKMLKRQKCKTVYNQVIEKLCSFGNLDQAYKLLGNILRTASNIDARTCNILLESYLKKGDSLSSYKVACQMFKRNLIPDLKLCEKVSKRLLLEGKTDEADKLMLQFVERGCISPDCH
;
A
#
# COMPACT_ATOMS: atom_id res chain seq x y z
N MET A 1 16.14 -2.72 -54.55
CA MET A 1 14.74 -3.20 -54.41
C MET A 1 14.13 -2.78 -53.06
N ARG A 2 13.95 -1.48 -52.84
CA ARG A 2 13.21 -0.92 -51.69
C ARG A 2 12.22 0.12 -52.22
N PHE A 3 11.18 -0.35 -52.90
CA PHE A 3 10.00 0.43 -53.28
C PHE A 3 8.97 -0.59 -53.75
N ASN A 4 8.20 -1.18 -52.82
CA ASN A 4 6.88 -1.79 -53.12
C ASN A 4 6.10 -2.35 -51.92
N PHE A 5 6.59 -2.28 -50.67
CA PHE A 5 5.80 -2.79 -49.53
C PHE A 5 4.84 -1.78 -48.90
N CYS A 6 4.90 -0.48 -49.24
CA CYS A 6 4.01 0.55 -48.67
C CYS A 6 2.70 0.80 -49.43
N ARG A 7 2.41 0.08 -50.53
CA ARG A 7 1.17 0.29 -51.31
C ARG A 7 0.01 -0.64 -50.95
N ASN A 8 0.24 -1.77 -50.27
CA ASN A 8 -0.83 -2.73 -49.94
C ASN A 8 -1.53 -2.54 -48.59
N LEU A 9 -1.09 -1.61 -47.73
CA LEU A 9 -1.81 -1.31 -46.48
C LEU A 9 -2.89 -0.21 -46.61
N LYS A 10 -2.94 0.50 -47.75
CA LYS A 10 -3.93 1.56 -48.00
C LYS A 10 -5.22 1.10 -48.66
N PHE A 11 -5.31 -0.16 -49.11
CA PHE A 11 -6.49 -0.72 -49.77
C PHE A 11 -7.44 -1.51 -48.84
N ARG A 12 -7.03 -1.88 -47.62
CA ARG A 12 -7.90 -2.60 -46.66
C ARG A 12 -8.63 -1.73 -45.63
N LEU A 13 -8.45 -0.41 -45.65
CA LEU A 13 -9.15 0.54 -44.76
C LEU A 13 -10.28 1.31 -45.44
N ARG A 14 -10.69 0.92 -46.66
CA ARG A 14 -11.80 1.55 -47.40
C ARG A 14 -13.08 0.71 -47.48
N GLU A 15 -13.12 -0.51 -46.96
CA GLU A 15 -14.33 -1.37 -46.98
C GLU A 15 -15.13 -1.41 -45.67
N TYR A 16 -14.68 -0.78 -44.58
CA TYR A 16 -15.44 -0.71 -43.31
C TYR A 16 -16.30 0.55 -43.14
N ARG A 17 -16.64 1.23 -44.25
CA ARG A 17 -17.42 2.49 -44.24
C ARG A 17 -18.79 2.42 -44.94
N SER A 18 -19.30 1.23 -45.24
CA SER A 18 -20.60 1.07 -45.89
C SER A 18 -21.43 -0.04 -45.25
N SER A 19 -21.80 0.10 -43.97
CA SER A 19 -22.82 -0.75 -43.31
C SER A 19 -23.33 -0.12 -42.01
N TYR A 20 -23.80 1.12 -42.02
CA TYR A 20 -24.79 1.58 -41.04
C TYR A 20 -25.74 2.53 -41.75
N GLY A 21 -26.90 1.98 -42.10
CA GLY A 21 -28.02 2.70 -42.67
C GLY A 21 -28.55 3.74 -41.70
N VAL A 22 -28.93 4.85 -42.31
CA VAL A 22 -29.70 5.96 -41.76
C VAL A 22 -30.98 5.44 -41.10
N ILE A 23 -31.18 5.76 -39.82
CA ILE A 23 -32.51 5.89 -39.22
C ILE A 23 -32.61 7.31 -38.66
N PHE A 24 -33.26 8.17 -39.44
CA PHE A 24 -33.87 9.40 -38.96
C PHE A 24 -35.02 9.02 -38.02
N CYS A 25 -34.97 9.45 -36.77
CA CYS A 25 -36.16 9.59 -35.93
C CYS A 25 -36.14 10.97 -35.27
N ASN A 26 -37.22 11.69 -35.52
CA ASN A 26 -37.51 13.06 -35.12
C ASN A 26 -37.41 13.26 -33.60
N ARG A 27 -36.75 14.36 -33.20
CA ARG A 27 -36.98 14.98 -31.89
C ARG A 27 -38.29 15.77 -31.93
N PRO A 28 -39.16 15.68 -30.93
CA PRO A 28 -39.89 16.82 -30.43
C PRO A 28 -39.08 17.48 -29.31
N SER A 29 -38.96 18.80 -29.42
CA SER A 29 -38.67 19.72 -28.34
C SER A 29 -39.62 19.51 -27.15
N CYS A 30 -39.10 19.50 -25.92
CA CYS A 30 -39.63 20.24 -24.78
C CYS A 30 -38.82 20.00 -23.49
N ASN A 31 -38.25 21.11 -23.02
CA ASN A 31 -38.12 21.57 -21.64
C ASN A 31 -37.25 20.80 -20.63
N GLY A 32 -36.30 21.56 -20.07
CA GLY A 32 -35.27 21.08 -19.17
C GLY A 32 -35.73 20.85 -17.74
N ARG A 33 -34.90 20.11 -17.02
CA ARG A 33 -34.55 20.25 -15.60
C ARG A 33 -33.37 19.31 -15.29
N ASP A 34 -32.28 19.94 -14.87
CA ASP A 34 -31.26 19.49 -13.91
C ASP A 34 -30.55 18.13 -14.11
N PHE A 35 -29.44 18.17 -14.86
CA PHE A 35 -28.36 17.19 -14.80
C PHE A 35 -27.49 17.44 -13.56
N VAL A 36 -27.71 16.69 -12.47
CA VAL A 36 -26.79 16.62 -11.33
C VAL A 36 -25.80 15.47 -11.57
N SER A 37 -24.54 15.81 -11.83
CA SER A 37 -23.44 14.87 -12.05
C SER A 37 -23.06 14.14 -10.75
N ARG A 38 -23.18 12.82 -10.78
CA ARG A 38 -22.71 11.85 -9.78
C ARG A 38 -21.17 11.89 -9.67
N ASN A 39 -20.66 11.93 -8.45
CA ASN A 39 -19.23 11.82 -8.12
C ASN A 39 -19.02 10.49 -7.35
N PRO A 40 -18.14 9.56 -7.77
CA PRO A 40 -17.96 8.27 -7.11
C PRO A 40 -16.58 8.17 -6.44
N PHE A 41 -16.38 8.70 -5.23
CA PHE A 41 -15.22 8.35 -4.40
C PHE A 41 -15.55 8.37 -2.91
N GLY A 42 -15.37 7.23 -2.26
CA GLY A 42 -15.48 7.05 -0.81
C GLY A 42 -14.30 7.70 -0.09
N ASN A 43 -14.61 8.62 0.82
CA ASN A 43 -13.63 9.24 1.69
C ASN A 43 -13.23 8.30 2.82
N CYS A 44 -12.03 7.73 2.72
CA CYS A 44 -11.28 7.30 3.90
C CYS A 44 -10.82 8.54 4.69
N GLY A 45 -11.06 8.51 6.00
CA GLY A 45 -10.89 9.63 6.91
C GLY A 45 -9.45 10.16 7.06
N VAL A 46 -9.39 11.20 7.89
CA VAL A 46 -8.24 12.06 8.26
C VAL A 46 -8.12 13.34 7.40
N ALA A 47 -9.14 14.19 7.48
CA ALA A 47 -9.14 15.59 7.03
C ALA A 47 -9.66 16.56 8.11
N ALA A 48 -9.27 16.36 9.38
CA ALA A 48 -9.83 17.12 10.50
C ALA A 48 -8.84 18.04 11.25
N PHE A 49 -7.70 18.43 10.66
CA PHE A 49 -6.76 19.33 11.35
C PHE A 49 -6.24 20.51 10.51
N TYR A 50 -6.71 20.70 9.27
CA TYR A 50 -6.39 21.89 8.46
C TYR A 50 -7.63 22.67 7.99
N SER A 51 -8.83 22.36 8.51
CA SER A 51 -10.06 23.09 8.19
C SER A 51 -10.77 23.54 9.47
N SER A 52 -10.33 24.68 10.00
CA SER A 52 -11.15 25.60 10.79
C SER A 52 -11.73 26.62 9.79
N GLU A 53 -13.03 26.64 9.47
CA GLU A 53 -14.09 27.22 10.31
C GLU A 53 -15.44 27.16 9.55
N SER A 54 -16.54 26.79 10.19
CA SER A 54 -17.67 27.65 10.63
C SER A 54 -18.42 28.40 9.51
N THR A 55 -19.56 27.86 9.10
CA THR A 55 -20.67 28.64 8.55
C THR A 55 -21.55 29.10 9.71
N ASN A 56 -21.32 30.33 10.18
CA ASN A 56 -22.34 31.09 10.91
C ASN A 56 -23.20 31.79 9.85
N LEU A 57 -24.46 31.40 9.72
CA LEU A 57 -25.48 32.21 9.04
C LEU A 57 -26.61 32.41 10.04
N ASP A 58 -26.47 33.41 10.90
CA ASP A 58 -27.57 33.94 11.70
C ASP A 58 -28.49 34.74 10.77
N LEU A 59 -29.60 34.13 10.36
CA LEU A 59 -30.73 34.84 9.78
C LEU A 59 -31.75 35.12 10.88
N HIS A 60 -31.54 36.20 11.62
CA HIS A 60 -32.62 36.87 12.33
C HIS A 60 -33.37 37.77 11.35
N LEU A 61 -34.55 37.29 10.93
CA LEU A 61 -35.60 38.10 10.33
C LEU A 61 -36.13 39.09 11.40
N ASN A 62 -36.07 40.38 11.10
CA ASN A 62 -37.20 41.28 11.42
C ASN A 62 -37.22 42.48 10.46
N PRO A 63 -38.41 42.98 10.08
CA PRO A 63 -38.60 43.86 8.94
C PRO A 63 -39.00 45.26 9.36
N GLU A 64 -38.24 46.31 9.02
CA GLU A 64 -38.79 47.67 8.98
C GLU A 64 -38.27 48.49 7.79
N LYS A 65 -39.23 49.25 7.26
CA LYS A 65 -39.20 50.13 6.10
C LYS A 65 -38.35 51.37 6.40
N ASP A 66 -37.64 51.91 5.42
CA ASP A 66 -38.08 53.15 4.73
C ASP A 66 -37.05 53.68 3.72
N SER A 67 -37.60 54.24 2.62
CA SER A 67 -37.10 55.26 1.68
C SER A 67 -35.60 55.61 1.69
N GLY A 68 -34.84 55.57 0.58
CA GLY A 68 -35.13 56.10 -0.75
C GLY A 68 -34.35 57.40 -0.98
N LYS A 69 -33.42 57.43 -1.94
CA LYS A 69 -33.20 58.54 -2.92
C LYS A 69 -31.97 58.31 -3.82
N TYR A 70 -32.21 58.69 -5.07
CA TYR A 70 -31.32 58.83 -6.23
C TYR A 70 -30.22 59.91 -6.06
N VAL A 71 -29.19 59.84 -6.92
CA VAL A 71 -28.52 60.90 -7.74
C VAL A 71 -27.04 60.49 -7.97
N ARG A 72 -26.62 60.05 -9.16
CA ARG A 72 -26.12 60.74 -10.37
C ARG A 72 -24.74 61.42 -10.25
N GLU A 73 -23.83 60.93 -11.12
CA GLU A 73 -22.80 61.59 -11.97
C GLU A 73 -22.11 62.89 -11.55
N GLY A 74 -20.79 62.93 -11.75
CA GLY A 74 -20.01 64.17 -11.87
C GLY A 74 -18.51 63.94 -12.07
N ASP A 75 -18.05 64.06 -13.32
CA ASP A 75 -16.66 64.33 -13.71
C ASP A 75 -16.15 65.65 -13.10
N ILE A 76 -14.82 65.81 -12.94
CA ILE A 76 -14.03 67.00 -13.36
C ILE A 76 -12.52 66.77 -13.15
N HIS A 77 -11.78 67.25 -14.16
CA HIS A 77 -10.34 67.36 -14.38
C HIS A 77 -9.45 67.94 -13.25
N GLY A 78 -8.24 67.38 -13.15
CA GLY A 78 -7.00 68.06 -13.60
C GLY A 78 -6.19 68.88 -12.59
N THR A 79 -4.91 68.55 -12.44
CA THR A 79 -3.78 69.50 -12.48
C THR A 79 -2.43 68.76 -12.55
N ARG A 80 -1.41 69.53 -12.95
CA ARG A 80 -0.22 69.18 -13.74
C ARG A 80 1.04 69.69 -13.00
N ASN A 81 2.21 69.31 -13.52
CA ASN A 81 3.60 69.70 -13.19
C ASN A 81 4.29 68.73 -12.22
N GLY A 82 5.53 68.27 -12.41
CA GLY A 82 6.68 68.60 -13.27
C GLY A 82 7.90 68.06 -12.47
N TYR A 83 8.87 67.32 -13.00
CA TYR A 83 10.01 67.81 -13.77
C TYR A 83 10.92 66.61 -14.11
N SER A 84 11.56 66.72 -15.27
CA SER A 84 12.60 65.86 -15.84
C SER A 84 13.90 65.83 -15.03
N ARG A 85 14.66 64.72 -15.14
CA ARG A 85 16.09 64.82 -15.48
C ARG A 85 16.66 63.50 -16.01
N VAL A 86 17.33 63.64 -17.16
CA VAL A 86 18.11 62.67 -17.93
C VAL A 86 19.58 62.78 -17.53
N GLN A 87 20.29 61.66 -17.52
CA GLN A 87 21.74 61.47 -17.76
C GLN A 87 21.94 59.94 -17.78
N GLU A 88 22.04 59.21 -18.89
CA GLU A 88 22.94 59.24 -20.06
C GLU A 88 24.38 58.75 -19.79
N MET A 89 24.74 57.75 -20.62
CA MET A 89 26.07 57.28 -21.04
C MET A 89 26.79 56.17 -20.27
N GLY A 90 27.23 55.17 -21.04
CA GLY A 90 28.28 54.23 -20.64
C GLY A 90 28.30 52.87 -21.35
N TRP A 91 28.34 52.83 -22.69
CA TRP A 91 28.76 51.63 -23.43
C TRP A 91 30.27 51.41 -23.26
N LYS A 92 30.70 50.17 -22.99
CA LYS A 92 32.00 49.66 -23.43
C LYS A 92 31.90 48.20 -23.87
N GLU A 93 32.25 48.00 -25.13
CA GLU A 93 32.46 46.73 -25.84
C GLU A 93 33.78 46.05 -25.45
N GLY A 94 33.93 44.80 -25.91
CA GLY A 94 35.21 44.15 -26.21
C GLY A 94 35.41 42.84 -25.45
N CYS A 95 35.20 41.64 -26.03
CA CYS A 95 35.93 40.94 -27.11
C CYS A 95 36.94 39.91 -26.58
N GLY A 96 37.00 38.73 -27.23
CA GLY A 96 38.14 37.78 -27.17
C GLY A 96 37.74 36.31 -26.91
N PHE A 97 37.38 35.51 -27.91
CA PHE A 97 38.24 34.55 -28.67
C PHE A 97 38.94 33.48 -27.79
N GLY A 98 38.94 32.16 -28.07
CA GLY A 98 38.51 31.36 -29.22
C GLY A 98 39.12 29.92 -29.17
N LYS A 99 38.81 29.13 -30.22
CA LYS A 99 39.35 27.82 -30.69
C LYS A 99 38.76 26.55 -30.03
N SER A 100 38.12 25.56 -30.69
CA SER A 100 38.15 24.89 -32.02
C SER A 100 39.04 23.63 -32.10
N SER A 101 38.43 22.46 -32.33
CA SER A 101 38.88 21.44 -33.31
C SER A 101 37.91 20.24 -33.41
N LEU A 102 37.87 19.63 -34.59
CA LEU A 102 36.91 18.69 -35.19
C LEU A 102 37.28 17.19 -35.05
N ASN A 103 36.28 16.30 -35.20
CA ASN A 103 36.19 15.08 -36.06
C ASN A 103 35.06 14.16 -35.52
N ALA A 104 33.95 13.91 -36.25
CA ALA A 104 33.70 12.80 -37.20
C ALA A 104 33.85 11.41 -36.53
N GLU A 105 32.92 10.45 -36.48
CA GLU A 105 31.89 9.95 -37.42
C GLU A 105 30.88 8.99 -36.72
N GLU A 106 29.67 8.92 -37.29
CA GLU A 106 28.73 7.78 -37.48
C GLU A 106 28.13 6.87 -36.36
N ASN A 107 26.79 6.76 -36.47
CA ASN A 107 25.88 5.62 -36.23
C ASN A 107 25.54 5.15 -34.80
N GLY A 108 24.26 5.30 -34.44
CA GLY A 108 23.64 4.58 -33.32
C GLY A 108 22.23 5.09 -32.95
N GLU A 109 21.23 4.26 -33.20
CA GLU A 109 19.80 4.46 -32.92
C GLU A 109 19.52 5.02 -31.51
N ARG A 110 18.94 6.23 -31.42
CA ARG A 110 18.47 6.81 -30.15
C ARG A 110 17.09 6.26 -29.78
N SER A 111 17.11 5.17 -29.03
CA SER A 111 16.06 4.80 -28.09
C SER A 111 15.97 5.88 -27.01
N CYS A 112 14.78 6.45 -26.81
CA CYS A 112 14.49 7.44 -25.77
C CYS A 112 14.60 6.80 -24.38
N ARG A 113 15.81 6.77 -23.83
CA ARG A 113 16.04 6.62 -22.39
C ARG A 113 15.74 7.94 -21.71
N TYR A 114 14.99 7.85 -20.62
CA TYR A 114 14.80 8.93 -19.67
C TYR A 114 16.17 9.34 -19.14
N ASP A 115 16.64 10.53 -19.53
CA ASP A 115 17.82 11.13 -18.92
C ASP A 115 17.49 11.49 -17.47
N GLU A 116 18.14 10.72 -16.61
CA GLU A 116 18.40 10.95 -15.21
C GLU A 116 19.04 12.34 -15.06
N PHE A 117 18.27 13.29 -14.54
CA PHE A 117 18.83 14.57 -14.10
C PHE A 117 19.56 14.32 -12.77
N GLU A 118 20.79 13.86 -12.88
CA GLU A 118 21.81 14.11 -11.87
C GLU A 118 21.96 15.64 -11.72
N VAL A 119 21.73 16.11 -10.52
CA VAL A 119 22.25 17.39 -10.06
C VAL A 119 23.17 17.02 -8.91
N GLU A 120 24.44 16.80 -9.25
CA GLU A 120 25.58 16.91 -8.33
C GLU A 120 25.44 18.23 -7.54
N GLY A 121 25.80 18.38 -6.28
CA GLY A 121 26.64 17.63 -5.36
C GLY A 121 27.00 18.62 -4.24
N SER A 122 27.51 18.15 -3.10
CA SER A 122 27.86 18.88 -1.86
C SER A 122 26.68 19.18 -0.91
N ASP A 123 26.28 18.18 -0.13
CA ASP A 123 26.79 18.03 1.25
C ASP A 123 26.14 16.76 1.85
N GLU A 124 26.54 15.60 1.32
CA GLU A 124 26.30 14.31 1.98
C GLU A 124 27.56 13.95 2.76
N GLY A 125 27.75 14.64 3.89
CA GLY A 125 28.56 14.12 4.98
C GLY A 125 27.86 12.92 5.57
N ALA A 126 28.47 11.75 5.41
CA ALA A 126 28.12 10.54 6.13
C ALA A 126 28.23 10.79 7.64
N GLU A 127 27.12 11.12 8.29
CA GLU A 127 27.00 10.89 9.73
C GLU A 127 26.57 9.44 9.91
N ASN A 128 27.53 8.66 10.39
CA ASN A 128 27.37 7.28 10.82
C ASN A 128 26.07 7.09 11.61
N ASP A 129 25.33 6.03 11.25
CA ASP A 129 24.30 5.43 12.09
C ASP A 129 24.94 4.98 13.41
N VAL A 130 25.03 5.91 14.36
CA VAL A 130 25.23 5.61 15.76
C VAL A 130 23.89 5.87 16.44
N ASP A 131 23.30 4.81 16.99
CA ASP A 131 22.19 4.86 17.94
C ASP A 131 22.64 5.65 19.18
N GLY A 132 22.59 6.98 19.08
CA GLY A 132 22.80 7.92 20.16
C GLY A 132 21.50 8.64 20.46
N ASP A 133 20.91 8.33 21.61
CA ASP A 133 19.69 8.92 22.15
C ASP A 133 19.94 10.37 22.67
N GLY A 134 20.49 11.21 21.79
CA GLY A 134 20.89 12.58 22.08
C GLY A 134 19.70 13.52 22.25
N VAL A 135 19.53 14.01 23.46
CA VAL A 135 18.44 14.85 23.99
C VAL A 135 18.39 16.28 23.39
N ASP A 136 19.19 16.60 22.37
CA ASP A 136 19.51 18.00 22.01
C ASP A 136 19.10 18.47 20.59
N ASN A 137 17.98 17.96 20.05
CA ASN A 137 17.50 18.33 18.70
C ASN A 137 16.45 19.45 18.65
N PHE A 138 16.15 20.12 19.77
CA PHE A 138 15.11 21.16 19.83
C PHE A 138 15.62 22.56 20.20
N ARG A 139 16.95 22.77 20.24
CA ARG A 139 17.59 24.09 20.49
C ARG A 139 17.27 25.14 19.41
N ILE A 140 16.58 24.73 18.35
CA ILE A 140 16.10 25.56 17.22
C ILE A 140 15.21 26.70 17.69
N LEU A 141 14.44 26.48 18.76
CA LEU A 141 13.51 27.47 19.31
C LEU A 141 14.26 28.53 20.15
N ASP A 142 15.36 28.15 20.81
CA ASP A 142 16.07 28.99 21.79
C ASP A 142 16.87 30.15 21.15
N SER A 143 17.05 30.17 19.82
CA SER A 143 17.77 31.25 19.10
C SER A 143 16.92 32.49 18.77
N TYR A 144 15.63 32.48 19.08
CA TYR A 144 14.71 33.56 18.70
C TYR A 144 14.27 34.33 19.95
N THR A 145 14.77 35.56 20.11
CA THR A 145 14.38 36.46 21.20
C THR A 145 13.59 37.65 20.66
N GLY A 146 12.36 37.78 21.16
CA GLY A 146 11.66 39.05 21.42
C GLY A 146 11.58 40.10 20.30
N ASN A 147 10.52 40.04 19.49
CA ASN A 147 9.60 41.19 19.30
C ASN A 147 8.39 40.75 18.45
N ARG A 148 7.19 40.76 19.03
CA ARG A 148 5.95 40.43 18.31
C ARG A 148 5.06 41.64 18.12
N SER A 149 4.79 41.99 16.87
CA SER A 149 3.50 42.51 16.45
C SER A 149 2.65 41.33 15.97
N GLN A 150 1.62 40.95 16.74
CA GLN A 150 0.56 40.07 16.26
C GLN A 150 -0.11 40.75 15.06
N LYS A 151 0.24 40.35 13.84
CA LYS A 151 -0.60 40.61 12.67
C LYS A 151 -1.50 39.40 12.48
N GLU A 152 -2.78 39.60 12.76
CA GLU A 152 -3.84 38.70 12.35
C GLU A 152 -3.75 38.41 10.86
N TYR A 153 -3.87 37.12 10.55
CA TYR A 153 -3.64 36.53 9.24
C TYR A 153 -4.87 36.75 8.34
N VAL A 154 -4.71 37.55 7.29
CA VAL A 154 -5.64 37.56 6.15
C VAL A 154 -5.16 36.51 5.15
N SER A 155 -5.56 35.24 5.32
CA SER A 155 -5.31 34.20 4.30
C SER A 155 -6.50 33.26 4.06
N ARG A 156 -7.70 33.64 4.54
CA ARG A 156 -8.96 32.89 4.31
C ARG A 156 -9.64 33.18 2.97
N ARG A 157 -9.41 34.35 2.36
CA ARG A 157 -10.17 34.79 1.17
C ARG A 157 -9.85 34.08 -0.15
N VAL A 158 -8.81 33.25 -0.25
CA VAL A 158 -8.38 32.65 -1.53
C VAL A 158 -8.88 31.20 -1.73
N MET A 159 -9.39 30.55 -0.69
CA MET A 159 -9.80 29.13 -0.75
C MET A 159 -11.23 28.96 -1.27
N ASP A 160 -12.15 29.88 -0.96
CA ASP A 160 -13.54 29.82 -1.45
C ASP A 160 -13.62 30.03 -2.97
N ASP A 161 -12.67 30.80 -3.56
CA ASP A 161 -12.62 31.06 -5.01
C ASP A 161 -12.22 29.83 -5.86
N VAL A 162 -11.61 28.79 -5.27
CA VAL A 162 -11.12 27.60 -6.02
C VAL A 162 -12.24 26.58 -6.26
N GLU A 163 -13.24 26.50 -5.37
CA GLU A 163 -14.37 25.59 -5.53
C GLU A 163 -15.31 26.00 -6.66
N ASP A 164 -15.49 27.31 -6.86
CA ASP A 164 -16.27 27.86 -7.97
C ASP A 164 -15.59 27.59 -9.33
N GLU A 165 -14.25 27.60 -9.37
CA GLU A 165 -13.49 27.31 -10.58
C GLU A 165 -13.41 25.82 -10.96
N LEU A 166 -13.71 24.87 -10.04
CA LEU A 166 -13.84 23.43 -10.37
C LEU A 166 -14.97 23.16 -11.38
N ARG A 167 -15.96 24.05 -11.44
CA ARG A 167 -17.09 23.93 -12.40
C ARG A 167 -16.72 24.42 -13.81
N HIS A 168 -15.56 25.06 -13.98
CA HIS A 168 -15.17 25.66 -15.23
C HIS A 168 -14.95 24.60 -16.34
N PRO A 169 -15.52 24.77 -17.54
CA PRO A 169 -15.46 23.77 -18.62
C PRO A 169 -14.02 23.36 -18.98
N LEU A 170 -13.09 24.31 -19.02
CA LEU A 170 -11.68 24.02 -19.31
C LEU A 170 -10.98 23.17 -18.24
N VAL A 171 -11.33 23.33 -16.96
CA VAL A 171 -10.77 22.51 -15.87
C VAL A 171 -11.27 21.07 -16.01
N LYS A 172 -12.57 20.90 -16.26
CA LYS A 172 -13.18 19.57 -16.51
C LYS A 172 -12.59 18.88 -17.74
N GLU A 173 -12.38 19.61 -18.82
CA GLU A 173 -11.78 19.07 -20.05
C GLU A 173 -10.34 18.58 -19.82
N ILE A 174 -9.53 19.35 -19.10
CA ILE A 174 -8.14 18.97 -18.78
C ILE A 174 -8.10 17.78 -17.83
N CYS A 175 -8.91 17.77 -16.77
CA CYS A 175 -8.99 16.62 -15.85
C CYS A 175 -9.41 15.36 -16.59
N TRP A 176 -10.44 15.45 -17.43
CA TRP A 176 -10.90 14.34 -18.25
C TRP A 176 -9.83 13.84 -19.23
N LEU A 177 -9.04 14.73 -19.84
CA LEU A 177 -7.94 14.35 -20.73
C LEU A 177 -6.80 13.61 -20.01
N ILE A 178 -6.51 13.99 -18.77
CA ILE A 178 -5.49 13.35 -17.94
C ILE A 178 -5.98 11.97 -17.46
N GLU A 179 -7.22 11.87 -16.97
CA GLU A 179 -7.78 10.62 -16.42
C GLU A 179 -8.00 9.52 -17.47
N ARG A 180 -8.28 9.90 -18.73
CA ARG A 180 -8.59 8.94 -19.79
C ARG A 180 -7.36 8.18 -20.31
N ARG A 181 -6.13 8.62 -20.01
CA ARG A 181 -4.90 7.99 -20.53
C ARG A 181 -4.02 7.49 -19.39
N SER A 182 -3.79 6.17 -19.37
CA SER A 182 -2.94 5.50 -18.38
C SER A 182 -1.45 5.86 -18.47
N GLU A 183 -1.00 6.52 -19.55
CA GLU A 183 0.39 6.92 -19.76
C GLU A 183 0.52 8.36 -20.25
N TRP A 184 1.46 9.10 -19.65
CA TRP A 184 1.83 10.46 -20.03
C TRP A 184 2.51 10.46 -21.40
N SER A 185 1.79 10.87 -22.45
CA SER A 185 2.25 10.73 -23.85
C SER A 185 2.51 12.09 -24.53
N PRO A 186 3.42 12.16 -25.54
CA PRO A 186 3.68 13.39 -26.30
C PRO A 186 2.48 13.94 -27.09
N ARG A 187 1.42 13.14 -27.28
CA ARG A 187 0.16 13.57 -27.88
C ARG A 187 -0.72 14.31 -26.88
N LEU A 188 -0.76 13.83 -25.64
CA LEU A 188 -1.44 14.49 -24.51
C LEU A 188 -0.80 15.86 -24.25
N GLU A 189 0.53 15.93 -24.22
CA GLU A 189 1.25 17.19 -24.01
C GLU A 189 0.93 18.27 -25.07
N ARG A 190 0.69 17.87 -26.32
CA ARG A 190 0.29 18.80 -27.38
C ARG A 190 -1.10 19.39 -27.18
N GLN A 191 -2.06 18.56 -26.76
CA GLN A 191 -3.43 19.00 -26.45
C GLN A 191 -3.48 19.85 -25.17
N LEU A 192 -2.69 19.49 -24.16
CA LEU A 192 -2.56 20.30 -22.95
C LEU A 192 -1.90 21.65 -23.25
N ARG A 193 -0.93 21.71 -24.17
CA ARG A 193 -0.22 22.96 -24.53
C ARG A 193 -1.15 24.01 -25.14
N THR A 194 -2.18 23.60 -25.89
CA THR A 194 -3.18 24.54 -26.44
C THR A 194 -4.06 25.11 -25.33
N LEU A 195 -4.44 24.29 -24.36
CA LEU A 195 -5.34 24.66 -23.25
C LEU A 195 -4.63 25.42 -22.12
N LEU A 196 -3.35 25.15 -21.85
CA LEU A 196 -2.57 25.83 -20.81
C LEU A 196 -2.43 27.34 -21.06
N ARG A 197 -2.48 27.78 -22.33
CA ARG A 197 -2.38 29.20 -22.69
C ARG A 197 -3.56 30.04 -22.23
N SER A 198 -4.72 29.41 -21.98
CA SER A 198 -5.94 30.08 -21.52
C SER A 198 -6.19 29.95 -20.01
N LEU A 199 -5.38 29.17 -19.29
CA LEU A 199 -5.63 28.86 -17.87
C LEU A 199 -5.10 29.95 -16.94
N LYS A 200 -5.96 30.38 -16.01
CA LYS A 200 -5.56 31.21 -14.87
C LYS A 200 -4.89 30.37 -13.77
N PRO A 201 -4.07 30.97 -12.89
CA PRO A 201 -3.41 30.23 -11.81
C PRO A 201 -4.34 29.46 -10.86
N LEU A 202 -5.52 30.03 -10.54
CA LEU A 202 -6.53 29.36 -9.71
C LEU A 202 -7.10 28.11 -10.41
N GLN A 203 -7.29 28.19 -11.74
CA GLN A 203 -7.76 27.07 -12.55
C GLN A 203 -6.72 25.95 -12.62
N VAL A 204 -5.43 26.30 -12.64
CA VAL A 204 -4.34 25.31 -12.55
C VAL A 204 -4.34 24.62 -11.17
N CYS A 205 -4.60 25.34 -10.08
CA CYS A 205 -4.81 24.73 -8.77
C CYS A 205 -6.02 23.80 -8.73
N ALA A 206 -7.13 24.20 -9.35
CA ALA A 206 -8.34 23.38 -9.45
C ALA A 206 -8.07 22.08 -10.23
N VAL A 207 -7.33 22.15 -11.35
CA VAL A 207 -6.88 20.96 -12.10
C VAL A 207 -6.04 20.03 -11.22
N LEU A 208 -5.08 20.57 -10.45
CA LEU A 208 -4.22 19.77 -9.57
C LEU A 208 -5.00 19.08 -8.45
N LYS A 209 -5.97 19.78 -7.84
CA LYS A 209 -6.81 19.22 -6.76
C LYS A 209 -7.83 18.20 -7.25
N CYS A 210 -8.25 18.30 -8.51
CA CYS A 210 -9.26 17.42 -9.11
C CYS A 210 -8.70 16.07 -9.61
N GLN A 211 -7.37 15.93 -9.73
CA GLN A 211 -6.80 14.67 -10.21
C GLN A 211 -6.99 13.54 -9.20
N SER A 212 -7.44 12.38 -9.69
CA SER A 212 -7.56 11.14 -8.93
C SER A 212 -6.21 10.46 -8.65
N ASP A 213 -5.21 10.63 -9.53
CA ASP A 213 -3.82 10.17 -9.33
C ASP A 213 -2.88 11.36 -9.04
N GLU A 214 -2.29 11.37 -7.84
CA GLU A 214 -1.42 12.47 -7.42
C GLU A 214 -0.05 12.45 -8.11
N ARG A 215 0.35 11.32 -8.71
CA ARG A 215 1.55 11.25 -9.58
C ARG A 215 1.29 11.93 -10.92
N ALA A 216 0.10 11.76 -11.49
CA ALA A 216 -0.32 12.48 -12.70
C ALA A 216 -0.41 13.99 -12.43
N ALA A 217 -0.91 14.40 -11.25
CA ALA A 217 -0.89 15.80 -10.82
C ALA A 217 0.55 16.35 -10.77
N LEU A 218 1.50 15.58 -10.21
CA LEU A 218 2.90 15.98 -10.13
C LEU A 218 3.57 16.08 -11.53
N GLN A 219 3.24 15.15 -12.44
CA GLN A 219 3.69 15.21 -13.83
C GLN A 219 3.15 16.45 -14.55
N PHE A 220 1.85 16.74 -14.39
CA PHE A 220 1.23 17.95 -14.93
C PHE A 220 1.89 19.22 -14.38
N PHE A 221 2.16 19.27 -13.07
CA PHE A 221 2.85 20.39 -12.45
C PHE A 221 4.22 20.65 -13.09
N TYR A 222 5.07 19.62 -13.22
CA TYR A 222 6.39 19.77 -13.83
C TYR A 222 6.32 20.06 -15.33
N TRP A 223 5.36 19.47 -16.05
CA TRP A 223 5.16 19.73 -17.46
C TRP A 223 4.73 21.18 -17.72
N ALA A 224 3.80 21.70 -16.92
CA ALA A 224 3.36 23.10 -17.00
C ALA A 224 4.53 24.05 -16.68
N ASP A 225 5.36 23.70 -15.69
CA ASP A 225 6.52 24.47 -15.27
C ASP A 225 7.62 24.63 -16.34
N ARG A 226 7.67 23.69 -17.30
CA ARG A 226 8.63 23.65 -18.42
C ARG A 226 8.18 24.45 -19.63
N GLN A 227 6.96 24.97 -19.66
CA GLN A 227 6.46 25.67 -20.84
C GLN A 227 7.02 27.10 -20.93
N TRP A 228 7.60 27.45 -22.08
CA TRP A 228 8.39 28.68 -22.29
C TRP A 228 7.68 30.01 -21.96
N ARG A 229 6.34 30.04 -22.00
CA ARG A 229 5.52 31.25 -21.76
C ARG A 229 4.68 31.19 -20.49
N TYR A 230 4.81 30.12 -19.70
CA TYR A 230 4.02 29.93 -18.50
C TYR A 230 4.94 29.72 -17.30
N ARG A 231 4.73 30.51 -16.25
CA ARG A 231 5.40 30.34 -14.96
C ARG A 231 4.34 30.20 -13.89
N HIS A 232 4.53 29.21 -13.03
CA HIS A 232 3.63 29.00 -11.91
C HIS A 232 3.62 30.23 -11.00
N HIS A 233 2.42 30.72 -10.71
CA HIS A 233 2.19 31.68 -9.64
C HIS A 233 2.47 31.00 -8.28
N PRO A 234 2.93 31.71 -7.23
CA PRO A 234 3.19 31.11 -5.91
C PRO A 234 2.04 30.24 -5.38
N ILE A 235 0.78 30.66 -5.59
CA ILE A 235 -0.43 29.91 -5.19
C ILE A 235 -0.42 28.47 -5.74
N VAL A 236 0.11 28.24 -6.95
CA VAL A 236 0.16 26.89 -7.56
C VAL A 236 1.19 26.00 -6.87
N TYR A 237 2.29 26.56 -6.37
CA TYR A 237 3.25 25.82 -5.55
C TYR A 237 2.63 25.39 -4.21
N TYR A 238 1.93 26.30 -3.53
CA TYR A 238 1.22 25.97 -2.29
C TYR A 238 0.10 24.95 -2.53
N GLY A 239 -0.69 25.11 -3.59
CA GLY A 239 -1.72 24.14 -3.98
C GLY A 239 -1.14 22.75 -4.28
N MET A 240 0.00 22.67 -4.96
CA MET A 240 0.67 21.40 -5.21
C MET A 240 1.25 20.79 -3.93
N LEU A 241 1.86 21.60 -3.06
CA LEU A 241 2.34 21.13 -1.74
C LEU A 241 1.19 20.64 -0.86
N GLU A 242 0.03 21.30 -0.92
CA GLU A 242 -1.19 20.86 -0.22
C GLU A 242 -1.65 19.48 -0.71
N VAL A 243 -1.72 19.28 -2.04
CA VAL A 243 -2.03 17.97 -2.65
C VAL A 243 -1.03 16.92 -2.20
N LEU A 244 0.28 17.20 -2.33
CA LEU A 244 1.33 16.25 -1.92
C LEU A 244 1.34 15.97 -0.42
N SER A 245 0.95 16.94 0.42
CA SER A 245 0.86 16.73 1.85
C SER A 245 -0.10 15.60 2.19
N LYS A 246 -1.18 15.41 1.43
CA LYS A 246 -2.19 14.34 1.60
C LYS A 246 -1.64 12.97 1.18
N THR A 247 -0.52 12.92 0.45
CA THR A 247 0.10 11.71 -0.10
C THR A 247 1.33 11.25 0.69
N LYS A 248 1.90 10.10 0.30
CA LYS A 248 3.19 9.59 0.79
C LYS A 248 4.39 10.01 -0.09
N LEU A 249 4.19 10.87 -1.10
CA LEU A 249 5.21 11.27 -2.08
C LEU A 249 6.13 12.39 -1.55
N CYS A 250 6.82 12.12 -0.44
CA CYS A 250 7.66 13.10 0.27
C CYS A 250 8.84 13.65 -0.55
N GLN A 251 9.44 12.85 -1.44
CA GLN A 251 10.51 13.31 -2.34
C GLN A 251 10.01 14.38 -3.32
N GLY A 252 8.80 14.21 -3.85
CA GLY A 252 8.15 15.20 -4.72
C GLY A 252 7.97 16.53 -3.98
N ALA A 253 7.49 16.49 -2.73
CA ALA A 253 7.27 17.69 -1.92
C ALA A 253 8.59 18.44 -1.62
N LYS A 254 9.66 17.71 -1.25
CA LYS A 254 11.00 18.29 -1.05
C LYS A 254 11.56 18.94 -2.33
N ARG A 255 11.32 18.32 -3.49
CA ARG A 255 11.76 18.84 -4.80
C ARG A 255 11.03 20.14 -5.15
N ILE A 256 9.72 20.23 -4.88
CA ILE A 256 8.96 21.48 -5.07
C ILE A 256 9.48 22.59 -4.16
N LEU A 257 9.72 22.31 -2.88
CA LEU A 257 10.32 23.29 -1.95
C LEU A 257 11.70 23.79 -2.44
N SER A 258 12.49 22.89 -3.02
CA SER A 258 13.78 23.23 -3.62
C SER A 258 13.62 24.08 -4.89
N LEU A 259 12.59 23.81 -5.71
CA LEU A 259 12.27 24.63 -6.89
C LEU A 259 11.82 26.05 -6.50
N MET A 260 11.05 26.20 -5.43
CA MET A 260 10.69 27.52 -4.90
C MET A 260 11.93 28.33 -4.52
N ARG A 261 12.93 27.69 -3.89
CA ARG A 261 14.23 28.31 -3.58
C ARG A 261 14.98 28.72 -4.85
N LYS A 262 15.10 27.81 -5.83
CA LYS A 262 15.80 28.09 -7.11
C LYS A 262 15.17 29.25 -7.88
N ARG A 263 13.85 29.38 -7.82
CA ARG A 263 13.08 30.45 -8.51
C ARG A 263 12.89 31.72 -7.68
N LYS A 264 13.53 31.81 -6.50
CA LYS A 264 13.41 32.96 -5.58
C LYS A 264 11.96 33.30 -5.20
N ILE A 265 11.10 32.28 -5.11
CA ILE A 265 9.72 32.44 -4.62
C ILE A 265 9.74 32.48 -3.10
N GLU A 266 8.99 33.40 -2.50
CA GLU A 266 8.86 33.52 -1.05
C GLU A 266 8.28 32.22 -0.45
N ARG A 267 9.04 31.62 0.48
CA ARG A 267 8.65 30.40 1.18
C ARG A 267 8.08 30.81 2.54
N ARG A 268 6.77 30.69 2.71
CA ARG A 268 6.08 30.85 3.99
C ARG A 268 6.24 29.60 4.85
N THR A 269 6.00 29.74 6.15
CA THR A 269 5.99 28.65 7.15
C THR A 269 5.11 27.47 6.71
N GLU A 270 3.95 27.74 6.10
CA GLU A 270 3.01 26.74 5.56
C GLU A 270 3.65 25.75 4.57
N ALA A 271 4.55 26.22 3.69
CA ALA A 271 5.22 25.37 2.71
C ALA A 271 6.08 24.29 3.38
N PHE A 272 6.78 24.65 4.46
CA PHE A 272 7.56 23.71 5.25
C PHE A 272 6.66 22.74 6.00
N GLY A 273 5.52 23.22 6.53
CA GLY A 273 4.51 22.40 7.18
C GLY A 273 3.97 21.29 6.27
N TYR A 274 3.58 21.62 5.03
CA TYR A 274 3.12 20.61 4.06
C TYR A 274 4.16 19.53 3.77
N VAL A 275 5.43 19.92 3.62
CA VAL A 275 6.54 18.98 3.39
C VAL A 275 6.73 18.09 4.62
N MET A 276 6.74 18.66 5.83
CA MET A 276 6.86 17.90 7.08
C MET A 276 5.77 16.83 7.20
N VAL A 277 4.52 17.18 6.89
CA VAL A 277 3.38 16.24 6.94
C VAL A 277 3.55 15.11 5.92
N SER A 278 4.01 15.41 4.69
CA SER A 278 4.26 14.37 3.68
C SER A 278 5.34 13.37 4.12
N PHE A 279 6.41 13.83 4.77
CA PHE A 279 7.46 12.96 5.33
C PHE A 279 6.95 12.12 6.51
N SER A 280 6.11 12.71 7.36
CA SER A 280 5.46 11.99 8.46
C SER A 280 4.56 10.85 7.95
N ARG A 281 3.72 11.12 6.94
CA ARG A 281 2.86 10.10 6.30
C ARG A 281 3.64 8.98 5.59
N ALA A 282 4.83 9.29 5.08
CA ALA A 282 5.76 8.30 4.53
C ALA A 282 6.49 7.48 5.61
N GLY A 283 6.34 7.81 6.90
CA GLY A 283 6.99 7.11 8.01
C GLY A 283 8.40 7.63 8.36
N HIS A 284 8.88 8.68 7.70
CA HIS A 284 10.23 9.23 7.88
C HIS A 284 10.26 10.38 8.89
N LEU A 285 10.01 10.09 10.17
CA LEU A 285 9.89 11.10 11.23
C LEU A 285 11.16 11.96 11.42
N ARG A 286 12.36 11.35 11.40
CA ARG A 286 13.64 12.08 11.55
C ARG A 286 13.80 13.16 10.47
N LYS A 287 13.57 12.77 9.20
CA LYS A 287 13.63 13.69 8.05
C LYS A 287 12.55 14.77 8.10
N ALA A 288 11.35 14.45 8.62
CA ALA A 288 10.31 15.45 8.83
C ALA A 288 10.76 16.53 9.82
N MET A 289 11.37 16.16 10.95
CA MET A 289 11.85 17.13 11.94
C MET A 289 13.05 17.95 11.44
N GLN A 290 13.93 17.36 10.60
CA GLN A 290 15.03 18.10 9.96
C GLN A 290 14.56 19.25 9.06
N ILE A 291 13.31 19.25 8.58
CA ILE A 291 12.77 20.38 7.80
C ILE A 291 12.73 21.67 8.61
N LEU A 292 12.56 21.61 9.94
CA LEU A 292 12.65 22.79 10.81
C LEU A 292 14.06 23.41 10.76
N ASN A 293 15.12 22.58 10.69
CA ASN A 293 16.49 23.07 10.52
C ASN A 293 16.68 23.74 9.14
N VAL A 294 16.05 23.19 8.10
CA VAL A 294 16.07 23.78 6.75
C VAL A 294 15.34 25.12 6.71
N MET A 295 14.27 25.27 7.51
CA MET A 295 13.54 26.53 7.69
C MET A 295 14.38 27.57 8.45
N GLN A 296 15.07 27.17 9.52
CA GLN A 296 15.99 28.04 10.26
C GLN A 296 17.17 28.51 9.39
N LYS A 297 17.81 27.59 8.65
CA LYS A 297 18.87 27.95 7.67
C LYS A 297 18.37 28.87 6.56
N ALA A 298 17.05 28.91 6.33
CA ALA A 298 16.41 29.82 5.40
C ALA A 298 16.09 31.19 6.00
N GLY A 299 16.34 31.41 7.30
CA GLY A 299 16.06 32.66 8.01
C GLY A 299 14.58 32.92 8.27
N ILE A 300 13.74 31.87 8.29
CA ILE A 300 12.30 31.99 8.49
C ILE A 300 11.96 31.63 9.93
N GLU A 301 11.30 32.55 10.63
CA GLU A 301 10.91 32.36 12.02
C GLU A 301 9.74 31.37 12.16
N PRO A 302 9.74 30.54 13.22
CA PRO A 302 8.64 29.62 13.48
C PRO A 302 7.40 30.37 13.98
N ASP A 303 6.26 30.12 13.33
CA ASP A 303 4.95 30.57 13.77
C ASP A 303 4.18 29.49 14.56
N LEU A 304 2.99 29.83 15.04
CA LEU A 304 2.11 28.87 15.73
C LEU A 304 1.73 27.68 14.82
N SER A 305 1.58 27.91 13.51
CA SER A 305 1.17 26.90 12.53
C SER A 305 2.21 25.79 12.36
N ILE A 306 3.49 26.15 12.18
CA ILE A 306 4.58 25.18 12.04
C ILE A 306 4.84 24.44 13.35
N CYS A 307 4.70 25.11 14.50
CA CYS A 307 4.79 24.47 15.81
C CYS A 307 3.67 23.43 16.03
N ASN A 308 2.42 23.77 15.69
CA ASN A 308 1.30 22.82 15.71
C ASN A 308 1.55 21.64 14.76
N THR A 309 2.11 21.91 13.58
CA THR A 309 2.48 20.87 12.61
C THR A 309 3.58 19.96 13.14
N ALA A 310 4.60 20.50 13.82
CA ALA A 310 5.68 19.74 14.43
C ALA A 310 5.16 18.83 15.55
N ILE A 311 4.30 19.34 16.42
CA ILE A 311 3.62 18.56 17.46
C ILE A 311 2.79 17.44 16.82
N TYR A 312 1.99 17.76 15.80
CA TYR A 312 1.21 16.76 15.05
C TYR A 312 2.09 15.65 14.46
N VAL A 313 3.22 16.01 13.84
CA VAL A 313 4.16 15.06 13.25
C VAL A 313 4.79 14.15 14.31
N LEU A 314 5.16 14.69 15.47
CA LEU A 314 5.70 13.92 16.61
C LEU A 314 4.66 12.97 17.19
N VAL A 315 3.42 13.44 17.37
CA VAL A 315 2.29 12.63 17.83
C VAL A 315 2.01 11.48 16.85
N LYS A 316 1.96 11.75 15.54
CA LYS A 316 1.81 10.71 14.52
C LYS A 316 2.97 9.72 14.47
N GLY A 317 4.17 10.18 14.81
CA GLY A 317 5.35 9.35 15.01
C GLY A 317 5.37 8.55 16.31
N LYS A 318 4.31 8.60 17.12
CA LYS A 318 4.20 7.97 18.46
C LYS A 318 5.29 8.41 19.45
N LYS A 319 5.83 9.63 19.30
CA LYS A 319 6.86 10.19 20.19
C LYS A 319 6.29 11.29 21.08
N MET A 320 5.40 10.92 22.00
CA MET A 320 4.64 11.87 22.82
C MET A 320 5.53 12.67 23.78
N GLU A 321 6.53 12.04 24.40
CA GLU A 321 7.46 12.74 25.31
C GLU A 321 8.19 13.88 24.60
N LYS A 322 8.64 13.64 23.36
CA LYS A 322 9.29 14.66 22.53
C LYS A 322 8.32 15.78 22.15
N ALA A 323 7.03 15.47 21.95
CA ALA A 323 6.00 16.47 21.69
C ALA A 323 5.74 17.38 22.91
N LEU A 324 5.73 16.82 24.13
CA LEU A 324 5.57 17.59 25.38
C LEU A 324 6.79 18.47 25.67
N ILE A 325 8.00 17.96 25.43
CA ILE A 325 9.23 18.76 25.53
C ILE A 325 9.16 19.92 24.53
N PHE A 326 8.71 19.66 23.30
CA PHE A 326 8.53 20.70 22.29
C PHE A 326 7.47 21.74 22.70
N LEU A 327 6.35 21.33 23.30
CA LEU A 327 5.33 22.24 23.83
C LEU A 327 5.90 23.17 24.91
N LYS A 328 6.65 22.64 25.88
CA LYS A 328 7.29 23.44 26.93
C LYS A 328 8.25 24.47 26.34
N ARG A 329 9.06 24.07 25.34
CA ARG A 329 9.98 24.99 24.64
C ARG A 329 9.23 26.05 23.85
N MET A 330 8.15 25.68 23.17
CA MET A 330 7.27 26.61 22.45
C MET A 330 6.74 27.72 23.39
N GLN A 331 6.36 27.36 24.62
CA GLN A 331 5.96 28.32 25.66
C GLN A 331 7.11 29.21 26.15
N VAL A 332 8.34 28.66 26.32
CA VAL A 332 9.53 29.44 26.72
C VAL A 332 9.89 30.50 25.68
N VAL A 333 9.73 30.20 24.38
CA VAL A 333 9.92 31.17 23.29
C VAL A 333 8.75 32.16 23.18
N GLY A 334 7.77 32.07 24.08
CA GLY A 334 6.61 32.94 24.14
C GLY A 334 5.56 32.66 23.08
N ILE A 335 5.62 31.54 22.33
CA ILE A 335 4.53 31.12 21.44
C ILE A 335 3.44 30.46 22.30
N THR A 336 2.33 31.16 22.52
CA THR A 336 1.22 30.66 23.33
C THR A 336 0.49 29.53 22.60
N PRO A 337 0.42 28.31 23.18
CA PRO A 337 -0.37 27.22 22.61
C PRO A 337 -1.85 27.61 22.49
N ASN A 338 -2.53 27.08 21.49
CA ASN A 338 -3.96 27.29 21.29
C ASN A 338 -4.74 25.98 21.43
N VAL A 339 -6.06 26.06 21.28
CA VAL A 339 -6.97 24.91 21.32
C VAL A 339 -6.53 23.81 20.34
N VAL A 340 -6.04 24.18 19.15
CA VAL A 340 -5.54 23.23 18.14
C VAL A 340 -4.31 22.48 18.65
N THR A 341 -3.38 23.15 19.34
CA THR A 341 -2.19 22.54 19.94
C THR A 341 -2.57 21.46 20.95
N TYR A 342 -3.47 21.79 21.88
CA TYR A 342 -3.92 20.85 22.90
C TYR A 342 -4.78 19.73 22.31
N ASN A 343 -5.66 19.99 21.34
CA ASN A 343 -6.44 18.96 20.65
C ASN A 343 -5.53 17.94 19.92
N CYS A 344 -4.39 18.39 19.36
CA CYS A 344 -3.39 17.48 18.78
C CYS A 344 -2.76 16.55 19.85
N LEU A 345 -2.47 17.08 21.04
CA LEU A 345 -1.88 16.32 22.15
C LEU A 345 -2.90 15.38 22.80
N ILE A 346 -4.14 15.83 23.02
CA ILE A 346 -5.27 15.01 23.47
C ILE A 346 -5.42 13.81 22.55
N LYS A 347 -5.44 14.05 21.23
CA LYS A 347 -5.48 12.97 20.24
C LYS A 347 -4.29 12.02 20.35
N GLY A 348 -3.10 12.54 20.62
CA GLY A 348 -1.90 11.73 20.84
C GLY A 348 -2.00 10.84 22.08
N TYR A 349 -2.48 11.37 23.19
CA TYR A 349 -2.75 10.60 24.41
C TYR A 349 -3.82 9.53 24.17
N CYS A 350 -4.90 9.86 23.46
CA CYS A 350 -5.89 8.88 23.01
C CYS A 350 -5.25 7.79 22.14
N ASP A 351 -4.47 8.13 21.10
CA ASP A 351 -3.81 7.15 20.24
C ASP A 351 -2.82 6.22 21.00
N MET A 352 -2.35 6.63 22.20
CA MET A 352 -1.52 5.83 23.11
C MET A 352 -2.30 5.15 24.25
N HIS A 353 -3.64 5.18 24.23
CA HIS A 353 -4.53 4.60 25.25
C HIS A 353 -4.37 5.20 26.66
N ARG A 354 -3.89 6.45 26.78
CA ARG A 354 -3.70 7.16 28.06
C ARG A 354 -4.80 8.20 28.28
N LEU A 355 -6.02 7.72 28.50
CA LEU A 355 -7.21 8.58 28.56
C LEU A 355 -7.25 9.52 29.77
N GLU A 356 -6.75 9.09 30.92
CA GLU A 356 -6.68 9.93 32.13
C GLU A 356 -5.84 11.19 31.88
N GLN A 357 -4.68 11.03 31.22
CA GLN A 357 -3.81 12.15 30.85
C GLN A 357 -4.46 13.06 29.82
N ALA A 358 -5.27 12.52 28.90
CA ALA A 358 -6.05 13.31 27.94
C ALA A 358 -7.13 14.16 28.64
N LEU A 359 -7.84 13.58 29.62
CA LEU A 359 -8.86 14.28 30.40
C LEU A 359 -8.25 15.33 31.34
N GLN A 360 -7.10 15.02 31.95
CA GLN A 360 -6.33 15.97 32.74
C GLN A 360 -5.90 17.16 31.87
N LEU A 361 -5.44 16.91 30.65
CA LEU A 361 -5.05 17.99 29.73
C LEU A 361 -6.24 18.90 29.38
N ILE A 362 -7.46 18.35 29.20
CA ILE A 362 -8.69 19.14 29.01
C ILE A 362 -8.98 20.01 30.23
N ALA A 363 -8.81 19.48 31.45
CA ALA A 363 -9.03 20.23 32.68
C ALA A 363 -7.99 21.33 32.92
N GLU A 364 -6.76 21.14 32.42
CA GLU A 364 -5.66 22.11 32.53
C GLU A 364 -5.77 23.24 31.48
N MET A 365 -6.47 23.03 30.35
CA MET A 365 -6.59 24.02 29.28
C MET A 365 -7.03 25.42 29.78
N PRO A 366 -8.09 25.59 30.61
CA PRO A 366 -8.51 26.89 31.11
C PRO A 366 -7.43 27.62 31.92
N SER A 367 -6.61 26.87 32.68
CA SER A 367 -5.49 27.42 33.47
C SER A 367 -4.34 27.93 32.60
N GLN A 368 -4.26 27.44 31.35
CA GLN A 368 -3.25 27.82 30.36
C GLN A 368 -3.74 28.94 29.43
N GLY A 369 -4.91 29.53 29.70
CA GLY A 369 -5.45 30.66 28.93
C GLY A 369 -6.24 30.26 27.68
N CYS A 370 -6.62 28.98 27.51
CA CYS A 370 -7.46 28.53 26.41
C CYS A 370 -8.64 27.68 26.92
N SER A 371 -9.86 27.93 26.45
CA SER A 371 -11.01 27.09 26.81
C SER A 371 -11.10 25.86 25.88
N PRO A 372 -11.38 24.66 26.40
CA PRO A 372 -11.62 23.49 25.55
C PRO A 372 -12.82 23.72 24.65
N ASP A 373 -12.76 23.23 23.41
CA ASP A 373 -13.84 23.33 22.45
C ASP A 373 -14.62 22.00 22.35
N LYS A 374 -15.69 22.00 21.54
CA LYS A 374 -16.45 20.78 21.25
C LYS A 374 -15.54 19.67 20.68
N VAL A 375 -14.54 20.06 19.89
CA VAL A 375 -13.59 19.12 19.25
C VAL A 375 -12.70 18.44 20.29
N SER A 376 -12.30 19.12 21.37
CA SER A 376 -11.55 18.55 22.50
C SER A 376 -12.29 17.34 23.08
N TYR A 377 -13.56 17.54 23.44
CA TYR A 377 -14.40 16.49 24.01
C TYR A 377 -14.76 15.41 22.96
N CYS A 378 -15.15 15.80 21.73
CA CYS A 378 -15.44 14.85 20.65
C CYS A 378 -14.25 13.95 20.30
N THR A 379 -13.01 14.44 20.41
CA THR A 379 -11.81 13.64 20.14
C THR A 379 -11.66 12.51 21.16
N VAL A 380 -11.88 12.81 22.45
CA VAL A 380 -11.85 11.79 23.52
C VAL A 380 -13.05 10.86 23.41
N MET A 381 -14.26 11.39 23.18
CA MET A 381 -15.46 10.57 22.98
C MET A 381 -15.31 9.61 21.80
N ALA A 382 -14.77 10.07 20.67
CA ALA A 382 -14.50 9.23 19.50
C ALA A 382 -13.52 8.08 19.81
N HIS A 383 -12.54 8.32 20.68
CA HIS A 383 -11.64 7.27 21.15
C HIS A 383 -12.33 6.29 22.11
N LEU A 384 -13.12 6.79 23.07
CA LEU A 384 -13.92 5.95 23.97
C LEU A 384 -14.92 5.06 23.21
N CYS A 385 -15.54 5.59 22.14
CA CYS A 385 -16.39 4.81 21.22
C CYS A 385 -15.61 3.68 20.53
N LYS A 386 -14.32 3.87 20.23
CA LYS A 386 -13.46 2.82 19.65
C LYS A 386 -13.10 1.74 20.68
N GLU A 387 -12.97 2.11 21.95
CA GLU A 387 -12.66 1.21 23.06
C GLU A 387 -13.88 0.52 23.69
N LYS A 388 -15.09 0.75 23.16
CA LYS A 388 -16.35 0.18 23.67
C LYS A 388 -16.81 0.72 25.05
N ARG A 389 -16.29 1.87 25.50
CA ARG A 389 -16.59 2.46 26.82
C ARG A 389 -17.66 3.55 26.72
N VAL A 390 -18.88 3.17 26.35
CA VAL A 390 -19.96 4.12 26.04
C VAL A 390 -20.51 4.83 27.29
N ASP A 391 -20.48 4.18 28.46
CA ASP A 391 -20.95 4.80 29.71
C ASP A 391 -20.12 6.04 30.08
N GLU A 392 -18.81 5.99 29.82
CA GLU A 392 -17.92 7.12 30.02
C GLU A 392 -18.12 8.24 28.99
N VAL A 393 -18.61 7.91 27.79
CA VAL A 393 -19.01 8.93 26.79
C VAL A 393 -20.15 9.78 27.33
N LYS A 394 -21.17 9.15 27.95
CA LYS A 394 -22.29 9.88 28.58
C LYS A 394 -21.81 10.74 29.74
N GLY A 395 -20.96 10.20 30.61
CA GLY A 395 -20.34 10.98 31.69
C GLY A 395 -19.52 12.16 31.18
N LEU A 396 -18.83 12.00 30.04
CA LEU A 396 -18.06 13.08 29.43
C LEU A 396 -18.96 14.15 28.77
N MET A 397 -20.10 13.78 28.20
CA MET A 397 -21.12 14.73 27.71
C MET A 397 -21.71 15.55 28.87
N GLU A 398 -21.96 14.94 30.03
CA GLU A 398 -22.40 15.68 31.21
C GLU A 398 -21.34 16.64 31.73
N LYS A 399 -20.07 16.24 31.75
CA LYS A 399 -18.95 17.13 32.10
C LYS A 399 -18.79 18.28 31.10
N MET A 400 -18.96 18.00 29.81
CA MET A 400 -18.95 19.03 28.76
C MET A 400 -20.03 20.10 29.01
N TRP A 401 -21.22 19.69 29.47
CA TRP A 401 -22.28 20.61 29.86
C TRP A 401 -21.98 21.36 31.16
N LYS A 402 -21.57 20.65 32.22
CA LYS A 402 -21.39 21.19 33.58
C LYS A 402 -20.15 22.10 33.69
N ASP A 403 -19.00 21.66 33.19
CA ASP A 403 -17.71 22.30 33.45
C ASP A 403 -17.39 23.37 32.40
N SER A 404 -17.76 23.12 31.14
CA SER A 404 -17.41 23.98 29.99
C SER A 404 -18.61 24.74 29.40
N LYS A 405 -19.83 24.55 29.94
CA LYS A 405 -21.09 25.13 29.42
C LYS A 405 -21.30 24.90 27.92
N LEU A 406 -20.74 23.82 27.36
CA LEU A 406 -20.87 23.50 25.95
C LEU A 406 -22.07 22.59 25.74
N VAL A 407 -23.03 23.08 24.95
CA VAL A 407 -24.23 22.33 24.57
C VAL A 407 -23.87 21.31 23.47
N PRO A 408 -24.18 20.01 23.65
CA PRO A 408 -24.13 19.04 22.56
C PRO A 408 -25.08 19.48 21.44
N ASP A 409 -24.53 19.68 20.25
CA ASP A 409 -25.27 20.08 19.06
C ASP A 409 -25.50 18.89 18.11
N GLN A 410 -26.21 19.15 17.01
CA GLN A 410 -26.44 18.16 15.95
C GLN A 410 -25.12 17.53 15.43
N VAL A 411 -24.03 18.30 15.35
CA VAL A 411 -22.71 17.82 14.90
C VAL A 411 -22.11 16.83 15.91
N THR A 412 -22.29 17.09 17.20
CA THR A 412 -21.85 16.21 18.30
C THR A 412 -22.57 14.87 18.21
N TYR A 413 -23.92 14.86 18.13
CA TYR A 413 -24.70 13.64 17.97
C TYR A 413 -24.36 12.89 16.69
N ARG A 414 -24.27 13.59 15.55
CA ARG A 414 -23.88 12.98 14.27
C ARG A 414 -22.52 12.30 14.35
N THR A 415 -21.54 12.95 14.99
CA THR A 415 -20.20 12.39 15.16
C THR A 415 -20.23 11.15 16.04
N LEU A 416 -20.97 11.17 17.15
CA LEU A 416 -21.13 10.01 18.03
C LEU A 416 -21.82 8.84 17.32
N ILE A 417 -22.95 9.09 16.66
CA ILE A 417 -23.68 8.08 15.88
C ILE A 417 -22.78 7.44 14.82
N TYR A 418 -22.04 8.26 14.06
CA TYR A 418 -21.10 7.77 13.05
C TYR A 418 -19.96 6.95 13.65
N MET A 419 -19.33 7.43 14.73
CA MET A 419 -18.20 6.75 15.37
C MET A 419 -18.63 5.43 16.01
N LEU A 420 -19.77 5.40 16.70
CA LEU A 420 -20.34 4.18 17.28
C LEU A 420 -20.71 3.16 16.19
N SER A 421 -21.35 3.62 15.11
CA SER A 421 -21.71 2.77 13.96
C SER A 421 -20.47 2.17 13.28
N LYS A 422 -19.40 2.97 13.14
CA LYS A 422 -18.15 2.53 12.53
C LYS A 422 -17.42 1.47 13.36
N HIS A 423 -17.60 1.49 14.68
CA HIS A 423 -16.94 0.58 15.60
C HIS A 423 -17.82 -0.62 16.03
N GLY A 424 -18.98 -0.81 15.38
CA GLY A 424 -19.86 -1.96 15.61
C GLY A 424 -20.71 -1.84 16.88
N HIS A 425 -21.01 -0.61 17.32
CA HIS A 425 -21.87 -0.34 18.48
C HIS A 425 -23.27 0.08 18.03
N ALA A 426 -23.95 -0.80 17.29
CA ALA A 426 -25.22 -0.48 16.67
C ALA A 426 -26.34 -0.12 17.67
N ASP A 427 -26.43 -0.80 18.82
CA ASP A 427 -27.48 -0.49 19.81
C ASP A 427 -27.29 0.88 20.47
N ASP A 428 -26.05 1.23 20.82
CA ASP A 428 -25.78 2.53 21.43
C ASP A 428 -25.87 3.64 20.39
N ALA A 429 -25.44 3.40 19.15
CA ALA A 429 -25.67 4.32 18.04
C ALA A 429 -27.16 4.59 17.83
N LEU A 430 -28.02 3.57 17.96
CA LEU A 430 -29.47 3.73 17.89
C LEU A 430 -30.04 4.52 19.08
N LYS A 431 -29.54 4.29 20.31
CA LYS A 431 -29.95 5.10 21.48
C LYS A 431 -29.62 6.58 21.29
N PHE A 432 -28.41 6.89 20.82
CA PHE A 432 -28.02 8.28 20.51
C PHE A 432 -28.79 8.87 19.34
N LEU A 433 -29.20 8.06 18.37
CA LEU A 433 -30.11 8.46 17.31
C LEU A 433 -31.46 8.87 17.92
N ARG A 434 -32.08 8.03 18.76
CA ARG A 434 -33.35 8.36 19.44
C ARG A 434 -33.25 9.61 20.31
N GLU A 435 -32.19 9.73 21.11
CA GLU A 435 -31.97 10.90 21.98
C GLU A 435 -31.84 12.21 21.17
N ALA A 436 -31.20 12.15 20.00
CA ALA A 436 -31.10 13.29 19.11
C ALA A 436 -32.47 13.68 18.51
N GLU A 437 -33.32 12.71 18.17
CA GLU A 437 -34.68 12.96 17.71
C GLU A 437 -35.57 13.57 18.79
N GLU A 438 -35.51 13.05 20.02
CA GLU A 438 -36.24 13.57 21.18
C GLU A 438 -35.87 15.03 21.49
N LYS A 439 -34.60 15.40 21.26
CA LYS A 439 -34.09 16.77 21.39
C LYS A 439 -34.44 17.67 20.20
N GLY A 440 -35.16 17.16 19.21
CA GLY A 440 -35.60 17.90 18.03
C GLY A 440 -34.53 18.09 16.96
N PHE A 441 -33.40 17.37 17.02
CA PHE A 441 -32.39 17.44 15.98
C PHE A 441 -32.81 16.62 14.76
N HIS A 442 -32.80 17.22 13.58
CA HIS A 442 -33.02 16.49 12.33
C HIS A 442 -31.78 15.65 12.00
N ILE A 443 -31.89 14.34 12.13
CA ILE A 443 -30.81 13.43 11.74
C ILE A 443 -30.83 13.31 10.23
N ASP A 444 -29.66 13.46 9.62
CA ASP A 444 -29.53 13.39 8.18
C ASP A 444 -29.58 11.94 7.68
N LYS A 445 -29.79 11.79 6.37
CA LYS A 445 -29.68 10.51 5.66
C LYS A 445 -28.42 9.71 6.02
N PHE A 446 -27.32 10.42 6.28
CA PHE A 446 -26.03 9.82 6.63
C PHE A 446 -26.05 9.15 8.00
N GLY A 447 -26.67 9.76 9.02
CA GLY A 447 -26.82 9.17 10.35
C GLY A 447 -27.59 7.85 10.31
N TYR A 448 -28.75 7.81 9.63
CA TYR A 448 -29.52 6.59 9.45
C TYR A 448 -28.76 5.50 8.68
N SER A 449 -28.12 5.87 7.56
CA SER A 449 -27.32 4.94 6.74
C SER A 449 -26.18 4.30 7.54
N ALA A 450 -25.50 5.10 8.39
CA ALA A 450 -24.43 4.60 9.25
C ALA A 450 -24.93 3.55 10.25
N VAL A 451 -26.04 3.82 10.93
CA VAL A 451 -26.65 2.90 11.91
C VAL A 451 -27.13 1.62 11.21
N ILE A 452 -27.85 1.74 10.09
CA ILE A 452 -28.32 0.60 9.29
C ILE A 452 -27.14 -0.28 8.84
N ASN A 453 -26.06 0.32 8.36
CA ASN A 453 -24.85 -0.40 7.97
C ASN A 453 -24.19 -1.10 9.17
N SER A 454 -24.18 -0.48 10.36
CA SER A 454 -23.68 -1.13 11.58
C SER A 454 -24.50 -2.36 11.94
N PHE A 455 -25.84 -2.27 11.99
CA PHE A 455 -26.70 -3.43 12.24
C PHE A 455 -26.55 -4.53 11.18
N SER A 456 -26.32 -4.14 9.93
CA SER A 456 -26.09 -5.07 8.81
C SER A 456 -24.77 -5.83 8.95
N GLN A 457 -23.71 -5.18 9.46
CA GLN A 457 -22.42 -5.81 9.74
C GLN A 457 -22.45 -6.72 10.97
N ASP A 458 -23.27 -6.37 11.97
CA ASP A 458 -23.50 -7.19 13.15
C ASP A 458 -24.39 -8.43 12.88
N GLY A 459 -24.96 -8.54 11.66
CA GLY A 459 -25.85 -9.64 11.26
C GLY A 459 -27.28 -9.55 11.82
N ARG A 460 -27.66 -8.44 12.46
CA ARG A 460 -28.99 -8.25 13.05
C ARG A 460 -29.94 -7.60 12.05
N MET A 461 -30.35 -8.39 11.06
CA MET A 461 -31.03 -7.89 9.89
C MET A 461 -32.46 -7.42 10.13
N ASP A 462 -33.15 -7.94 11.15
CA ASP A 462 -34.51 -7.50 11.51
C ASP A 462 -34.53 -6.00 11.85
N LYS A 463 -33.66 -5.58 12.79
CA LYS A 463 -33.49 -4.18 13.16
C LYS A 463 -33.01 -3.32 11.99
N ALA A 464 -32.11 -3.83 11.15
CA ALA A 464 -31.65 -3.10 9.97
C ALA A 464 -32.79 -2.81 8.98
N LYS A 465 -33.71 -3.78 8.78
CA LYS A 465 -34.88 -3.65 7.92
C LYS A 465 -35.94 -2.73 8.52
N GLU A 466 -36.18 -2.82 9.82
CA GLU A 466 -37.06 -1.89 10.56
C GLU A 466 -36.59 -0.44 10.40
N LEU A 467 -35.30 -0.18 10.64
CA LEU A 467 -34.72 1.16 10.50
C LEU A 467 -34.74 1.67 9.06
N LEU A 468 -34.58 0.79 8.07
CA LEU A 468 -34.73 1.15 6.66
C LEU A 468 -36.17 1.61 6.37
N ASN A 469 -37.18 0.90 6.86
CA ASN A 469 -38.58 1.26 6.67
C ASN A 469 -38.96 2.54 7.44
N GLU A 470 -38.40 2.73 8.64
CA GLU A 470 -38.58 3.95 9.43
C GLU A 470 -37.98 5.17 8.71
N MET A 471 -36.78 5.02 8.15
CA MET A 471 -36.12 6.05 7.35
C MET A 471 -37.00 6.47 6.16
N PHE A 472 -37.66 5.52 5.49
CA PHE A 472 -38.68 5.83 4.48
C PHE A 472 -39.91 6.56 5.04
N ALA A 473 -40.48 6.06 6.15
CA ALA A 473 -41.69 6.65 6.74
C ALA A 473 -41.50 8.10 7.19
N LYS A 474 -40.27 8.48 7.57
CA LYS A 474 -39.87 9.84 7.94
C LYS A 474 -39.52 10.74 6.76
N GLY A 475 -39.73 10.28 5.51
CA GLY A 475 -39.42 11.04 4.31
C GLY A 475 -37.92 11.18 4.02
N CYS A 476 -37.08 10.37 4.66
CA CYS A 476 -35.63 10.33 4.40
C CYS A 476 -35.33 9.22 3.38
N ASP A 477 -35.36 9.51 2.09
CA ASP A 477 -35.17 8.49 1.06
C ASP A 477 -33.79 7.79 1.15
N PRO A 478 -33.72 6.46 1.33
CA PRO A 478 -32.48 5.68 1.26
C PRO A 478 -31.83 5.80 -0.12
N ASP A 479 -30.50 5.81 -0.16
CA ASP A 479 -29.77 5.69 -1.42
C ASP A 479 -29.48 4.24 -1.77
N VAL A 480 -28.94 4.06 -2.98
CA VAL A 480 -28.39 2.79 -3.47
C VAL A 480 -27.38 2.20 -2.49
N VAL A 481 -26.61 3.02 -1.76
CA VAL A 481 -25.57 2.57 -0.83
C VAL A 481 -26.20 1.91 0.40
N THR A 482 -27.20 2.55 1.02
CA THR A 482 -27.96 2.01 2.16
C THR A 482 -28.64 0.69 1.78
N TYR A 483 -29.31 0.63 0.63
CA TYR A 483 -29.91 -0.62 0.14
C TYR A 483 -28.87 -1.71 -0.09
N THR A 484 -27.74 -1.38 -0.71
CA THR A 484 -26.66 -2.34 -0.98
C THR A 484 -26.04 -2.86 0.32
N ALA A 485 -25.91 -2.01 1.35
CA ALA A 485 -25.42 -2.42 2.67
C ALA A 485 -26.35 -3.45 3.32
N VAL A 486 -27.67 -3.21 3.28
CA VAL A 486 -28.68 -4.15 3.82
C VAL A 486 -28.70 -5.46 3.02
N VAL A 487 -28.68 -5.39 1.68
CA VAL A 487 -28.59 -6.57 0.80
C VAL A 487 -27.34 -7.40 1.13
N ASN A 488 -26.18 -6.75 1.25
CA ASN A 488 -24.93 -7.41 1.65
C ASN A 488 -25.02 -8.03 3.05
N GLY A 489 -25.69 -7.37 4.00
CA GLY A 489 -25.94 -7.90 5.34
C GLY A 489 -26.76 -9.20 5.30
N PHE A 490 -27.90 -9.21 4.60
CA PHE A 490 -28.72 -10.41 4.42
C PHE A 490 -27.93 -11.54 3.72
N CYS A 491 -27.10 -11.19 2.74
CA CYS A 491 -26.19 -12.12 2.10
C CYS A 491 -25.14 -12.73 3.04
N GLN A 492 -24.65 -11.98 4.04
CA GLN A 492 -23.67 -12.50 5.00
C GLN A 492 -24.28 -13.47 6.01
N VAL A 493 -25.51 -13.21 6.44
CA VAL A 493 -26.30 -14.08 7.33
C VAL A 493 -26.81 -15.32 6.59
N GLY A 494 -26.97 -15.23 5.27
CA GLY A 494 -27.39 -16.32 4.40
C GLY A 494 -28.87 -16.31 4.03
N GLU A 495 -29.60 -15.26 4.40
CA GLU A 495 -30.98 -15.01 4.03
C GLU A 495 -31.10 -14.39 2.63
N ILE A 496 -30.70 -15.16 1.62
CA ILE A 496 -30.63 -14.71 0.23
C ILE A 496 -32.01 -14.28 -0.31
N ASP A 497 -33.09 -14.94 0.10
CA ASP A 497 -34.43 -14.62 -0.39
C ASP A 497 -34.91 -13.23 0.06
N GLN A 498 -34.55 -12.82 1.29
CA GLN A 498 -34.79 -11.46 1.77
C GLN A 498 -33.93 -10.45 1.00
N ALA A 499 -32.67 -10.77 0.73
CA ALA A 499 -31.79 -9.93 -0.09
C ALA A 499 -32.35 -9.66 -1.49
N LYS A 500 -32.92 -10.69 -2.15
CA LYS A 500 -33.61 -10.55 -3.44
C LYS A 500 -34.87 -9.69 -3.36
N LYS A 501 -35.71 -9.92 -2.35
CA LYS A 501 -36.92 -9.10 -2.10
C LYS A 501 -36.56 -7.63 -1.91
N LEU A 502 -35.47 -7.34 -1.21
CA LEU A 502 -34.96 -5.97 -1.01
C LEU A 502 -34.48 -5.31 -2.31
N LEU A 503 -33.81 -6.04 -3.21
CA LEU A 503 -33.47 -5.49 -4.53
C LEU A 503 -34.72 -5.20 -5.38
N GLN A 504 -35.75 -6.04 -5.31
CA GLN A 504 -37.03 -5.78 -5.99
C GLN A 504 -37.75 -4.56 -5.38
N GLN A 505 -37.74 -4.45 -4.05
CA GLN A 505 -38.30 -3.30 -3.34
C GLN A 505 -37.55 -2.01 -3.71
N MET A 506 -36.23 -2.05 -3.83
CA MET A 506 -35.41 -0.94 -4.31
C MET A 506 -35.87 -0.47 -5.70
N HIS A 507 -36.09 -1.41 -6.62
CA HIS A 507 -36.61 -1.10 -7.96
C HIS A 507 -38.03 -0.49 -7.93
N ARG A 508 -38.93 -1.03 -7.10
CA ARG A 508 -40.31 -0.52 -6.93
C ARG A 508 -40.35 0.89 -6.36
N HIS A 509 -39.42 1.23 -5.48
CA HIS A 509 -39.26 2.58 -4.92
C HIS A 509 -38.56 3.56 -5.88
N GLY A 510 -38.37 3.18 -7.15
CA GLY A 510 -37.78 4.04 -8.18
C GLY A 510 -36.26 4.10 -8.16
N PHE A 511 -35.59 3.37 -7.26
CA PHE A 511 -34.13 3.31 -7.20
C PHE A 511 -33.63 2.14 -8.06
N LYS A 512 -32.92 2.43 -9.15
CA LYS A 512 -32.34 1.38 -9.99
C LYS A 512 -31.14 0.74 -9.31
N PRO A 513 -31.16 -0.58 -9.01
CA PRO A 513 -29.98 -1.28 -8.53
C PRO A 513 -28.84 -1.14 -9.54
N ASN A 514 -27.61 -0.97 -9.04
CA ASN A 514 -26.44 -0.83 -9.90
C ASN A 514 -25.60 -2.11 -9.90
N THR A 515 -24.54 -2.16 -10.70
CA THR A 515 -23.62 -3.30 -10.78
C THR A 515 -23.06 -3.69 -9.40
N VAL A 516 -22.88 -2.73 -8.48
CA VAL A 516 -22.39 -3.00 -7.12
C VAL A 516 -23.43 -3.76 -6.30
N SER A 517 -24.71 -3.37 -6.37
CA SER A 517 -25.81 -4.05 -5.68
C SER A 517 -25.97 -5.50 -6.13
N TYR A 518 -25.93 -5.75 -7.45
CA TYR A 518 -25.98 -7.10 -8.00
C TYR A 518 -24.72 -7.91 -7.67
N THR A 519 -23.54 -7.31 -7.77
CA THR A 519 -22.28 -8.00 -7.41
C THR A 519 -22.25 -8.40 -5.94
N ALA A 520 -22.80 -7.57 -5.02
CA ALA A 520 -22.93 -7.93 -3.61
C ALA A 520 -23.84 -9.16 -3.40
N LEU A 521 -24.98 -9.21 -4.12
CA LEU A 521 -25.88 -10.36 -4.08
C LEU A 521 -25.22 -11.62 -4.66
N LEU A 522 -24.53 -11.52 -5.79
CA LEU A 522 -23.78 -12.62 -6.40
C LEU A 522 -22.70 -13.15 -5.47
N HIS A 523 -21.97 -12.25 -4.81
CA HIS A 523 -20.97 -12.62 -3.80
C HIS A 523 -21.60 -13.37 -2.63
N GLY A 524 -22.76 -12.93 -2.15
CA GLY A 524 -23.57 -13.64 -1.15
C GLY A 524 -23.96 -15.05 -1.60
N LEU A 525 -24.56 -15.18 -2.78
CA LEU A 525 -24.93 -16.46 -3.37
C LEU A 525 -23.74 -17.43 -3.45
N CYS A 526 -22.59 -16.95 -3.94
CA CYS A 526 -21.35 -17.72 -4.02
C CYS A 526 -20.82 -18.15 -2.64
N LYS A 527 -20.93 -17.30 -1.62
CA LYS A 527 -20.50 -17.63 -0.26
C LYS A 527 -21.36 -18.75 0.35
N ASN A 528 -22.62 -18.83 -0.06
CA ASN A 528 -23.62 -19.78 0.41
C ASN A 528 -23.69 -21.07 -0.44
N GLY A 529 -22.75 -21.29 -1.35
CA GLY A 529 -22.71 -22.50 -2.18
C GLY A 529 -23.73 -22.53 -3.32
N LYS A 530 -24.32 -21.37 -3.67
CA LYS A 530 -25.31 -21.21 -4.73
C LYS A 530 -24.73 -20.50 -5.96
N SER A 531 -23.48 -20.81 -6.34
CA SER A 531 -22.81 -20.15 -7.49
C SER A 531 -23.48 -20.44 -8.83
N SER A 532 -24.17 -21.58 -8.98
CA SER A 532 -24.94 -21.89 -10.19
C SER A 532 -26.08 -20.89 -10.40
N GLU A 533 -26.85 -20.60 -9.35
CA GLU A 533 -27.91 -19.59 -9.36
C GLU A 533 -27.35 -18.18 -9.57
N ALA A 534 -26.18 -17.89 -9.00
CA ALA A 534 -25.46 -16.64 -9.25
C ALA A 534 -25.11 -16.48 -10.74
N LYS A 535 -24.67 -17.54 -11.41
CA LYS A 535 -24.37 -17.53 -12.85
C LYS A 535 -25.63 -17.31 -13.70
N GLU A 536 -26.74 -17.97 -13.36
CA GLU A 536 -28.03 -17.75 -14.03
C GLU A 536 -28.46 -16.28 -13.93
N MET A 537 -28.36 -15.68 -12.74
CA MET A 537 -28.67 -14.27 -12.52
C MET A 537 -27.76 -13.32 -13.30
N MET A 538 -26.48 -13.68 -13.48
CA MET A 538 -25.58 -12.92 -14.34
C MET A 538 -25.96 -13.07 -15.81
N ASN A 539 -26.38 -14.25 -16.28
CA ASN A 539 -26.82 -14.41 -17.67
C ASN A 539 -28.07 -13.57 -17.97
N MET A 540 -29.02 -13.49 -17.03
CA MET A 540 -30.20 -12.63 -17.15
C MET A 540 -29.83 -11.13 -17.21
N SER A 541 -28.63 -10.73 -16.80
CA SER A 541 -28.18 -9.33 -16.89
C SER A 541 -27.89 -8.88 -18.33
N GLU A 542 -27.54 -9.82 -19.21
CA GLU A 542 -27.33 -9.50 -20.63
C GLU A 542 -28.64 -9.11 -21.32
N GLU A 543 -29.77 -9.49 -20.72
CA GLU A 543 -31.14 -9.19 -21.16
C GLU A 543 -31.76 -8.00 -20.38
N GLU A 544 -31.33 -7.74 -19.13
CA GLU A 544 -31.99 -6.81 -18.20
C GLU A 544 -31.02 -5.87 -17.44
N TRP A 545 -31.19 -4.56 -17.63
CA TRP A 545 -30.82 -3.37 -16.83
C TRP A 545 -29.43 -3.20 -16.17
N TRP A 546 -28.50 -4.16 -16.19
CA TRP A 546 -27.15 -3.98 -15.60
C TRP A 546 -26.06 -4.72 -16.38
N THR A 547 -24.80 -4.28 -16.22
CA THR A 547 -23.65 -4.85 -16.94
C THR A 547 -22.64 -5.47 -15.97
N PRO A 548 -22.30 -6.76 -16.14
CA PRO A 548 -21.21 -7.40 -15.40
C PRO A 548 -19.87 -6.72 -15.71
N ASN A 549 -19.03 -6.60 -14.69
CA ASN A 549 -17.67 -6.09 -14.84
C ASN A 549 -16.65 -7.19 -14.46
N ALA A 550 -15.36 -6.88 -14.58
CA ALA A 550 -14.29 -7.81 -14.23
C ALA A 550 -14.40 -8.34 -12.78
N VAL A 551 -14.87 -7.51 -11.84
CA VAL A 551 -15.09 -7.91 -10.43
C VAL A 551 -16.22 -8.92 -10.32
N THR A 552 -17.32 -8.74 -11.07
CA THR A 552 -18.44 -9.69 -11.12
C THR A 552 -18.01 -11.08 -11.59
N TYR A 553 -17.24 -11.15 -12.68
CA TYR A 553 -16.67 -12.40 -13.18
C TYR A 553 -15.71 -13.05 -12.16
N GLY A 554 -14.86 -12.23 -11.52
CA GLY A 554 -13.96 -12.69 -10.45
C GLY A 554 -14.72 -13.31 -9.27
N VAL A 555 -15.83 -12.68 -8.83
CA VAL A 555 -16.68 -13.20 -7.75
C VAL A 555 -17.22 -14.59 -8.08
N LEU A 556 -17.76 -14.79 -9.29
CA LEU A 556 -18.26 -16.09 -9.72
C LEU A 556 -17.15 -17.14 -9.83
N MET A 557 -16.00 -16.78 -10.41
CA MET A 557 -14.83 -17.66 -10.50
C MET A 557 -14.41 -18.13 -9.10
N HIS A 558 -14.33 -17.21 -8.13
CA HIS A 558 -14.01 -17.51 -6.74
C HIS A 558 -15.08 -18.36 -6.04
N GLY A 559 -16.36 -18.12 -6.33
CA GLY A 559 -17.49 -18.90 -5.84
C GLY A 559 -17.43 -20.36 -6.29
N PHE A 560 -17.40 -20.60 -7.60
CA PHE A 560 -17.29 -21.93 -8.19
C PHE A 560 -16.03 -22.68 -7.71
N ARG A 561 -14.91 -21.97 -7.57
CA ARG A 561 -13.67 -22.56 -7.01
C ARG A 561 -13.86 -23.05 -5.57
N ARG A 562 -14.53 -22.27 -4.71
CA ARG A 562 -14.80 -22.65 -3.32
C ARG A 562 -15.76 -23.82 -3.20
N GLU A 563 -16.70 -23.94 -4.14
CA GLU A 563 -17.62 -25.09 -4.24
C GLU A 563 -16.97 -26.35 -4.84
N GLY A 564 -15.73 -26.26 -5.36
CA GLY A 564 -15.06 -27.37 -6.05
C GLY A 564 -15.53 -27.60 -7.50
N LYS A 565 -16.42 -26.75 -8.02
CA LYS A 565 -16.91 -26.75 -9.40
C LYS A 565 -15.91 -26.07 -10.34
N LEU A 566 -14.74 -26.68 -10.49
CA LEU A 566 -13.58 -26.05 -11.14
C LEU A 566 -13.74 -25.88 -12.66
N LEU A 567 -14.53 -26.73 -13.31
CA LEU A 567 -14.77 -26.65 -14.75
C LEU A 567 -15.61 -25.42 -15.10
N GLU A 568 -16.65 -25.20 -14.31
CA GLU A 568 -17.54 -24.05 -14.40
C GLU A 568 -16.77 -22.75 -14.10
N ALA A 569 -15.83 -22.79 -13.14
CA ALA A 569 -14.92 -21.67 -12.90
C ALA A 569 -14.03 -21.38 -14.13
N CYS A 570 -13.52 -22.40 -14.82
CA CYS A 570 -12.76 -22.22 -16.07
C CYS A 570 -13.65 -21.63 -17.19
N ASP A 571 -14.91 -22.06 -17.28
CA ASP A 571 -15.87 -21.52 -18.24
C ASP A 571 -16.15 -20.04 -18.00
N VAL A 572 -16.34 -19.64 -16.74
CA VAL A 572 -16.55 -18.23 -16.36
C VAL A 572 -15.33 -17.39 -16.76
N VAL A 573 -14.11 -17.89 -16.57
CA VAL A 573 -12.90 -17.16 -17.04
C VAL A 573 -12.82 -17.12 -18.56
N ARG A 574 -13.17 -18.21 -19.26
CA ARG A 574 -13.20 -18.22 -20.73
C ARG A 574 -14.20 -17.21 -21.28
N GLU A 575 -15.34 -17.06 -20.62
CA GLU A 575 -16.38 -16.07 -20.93
C GLU A 575 -15.90 -14.64 -20.63
N MET A 576 -15.28 -14.41 -19.46
CA MET A 576 -14.66 -13.14 -19.07
C MET A 576 -13.70 -12.64 -20.16
N ILE A 577 -12.84 -13.52 -20.68
CA ILE A 577 -11.89 -13.19 -21.75
C ILE A 577 -12.61 -12.89 -23.08
N ARG A 578 -13.67 -13.65 -23.43
CA ARG A 578 -14.47 -13.38 -24.66
C ARG A 578 -15.14 -12.02 -24.62
N LYS A 579 -15.59 -11.57 -23.45
CA LYS A 579 -16.19 -10.23 -23.25
C LYS A 579 -15.15 -9.10 -23.15
N GLY A 580 -13.85 -9.42 -23.24
CA GLY A 580 -12.76 -8.44 -23.27
C GLY A 580 -12.20 -8.07 -21.91
N PHE A 581 -12.59 -8.78 -20.84
CA PHE A 581 -12.01 -8.60 -19.51
C PHE A 581 -10.85 -9.59 -19.33
N LEU A 582 -9.67 -9.09 -18.90
CA LEU A 582 -8.51 -9.94 -18.67
C LEU A 582 -8.43 -10.35 -17.19
N PRO A 583 -8.36 -11.65 -16.86
CA PRO A 583 -8.18 -12.12 -15.49
C PRO A 583 -6.81 -11.74 -14.95
N ASN A 584 -6.74 -11.51 -13.64
CA ASN A 584 -5.48 -11.19 -12.98
C ASN A 584 -4.57 -12.43 -12.92
N PRO A 585 -3.23 -12.27 -12.95
CA PRO A 585 -2.30 -13.41 -12.87
C PRO A 585 -2.50 -14.26 -11.60
N VAL A 586 -2.91 -13.61 -10.50
CA VAL A 586 -3.22 -14.25 -9.21
C VAL A 586 -4.48 -15.12 -9.32
N GLU A 587 -5.52 -14.64 -10.01
CA GLU A 587 -6.78 -15.36 -10.26
C GLU A 587 -6.52 -16.63 -11.08
N ILE A 588 -5.73 -16.51 -12.16
CA ILE A 588 -5.27 -17.64 -12.97
C ILE A 588 -4.51 -18.65 -12.11
N ASN A 589 -3.57 -18.20 -11.27
CA ASN A 589 -2.76 -19.08 -10.42
C ASN A 589 -3.61 -19.85 -9.40
N MET A 590 -4.58 -19.20 -8.77
CA MET A 590 -5.48 -19.85 -7.81
C MET A 590 -6.33 -20.95 -8.45
N LEU A 591 -6.79 -20.74 -9.69
CA LEU A 591 -7.58 -21.73 -10.41
C LEU A 591 -6.71 -22.93 -10.84
N ILE A 592 -5.52 -22.67 -11.38
CA ILE A 592 -4.53 -23.70 -11.71
C ILE A 592 -4.22 -24.57 -10.48
N GLN A 593 -3.89 -23.93 -9.34
CA GLN A 593 -3.58 -24.66 -8.12
C GLN A 593 -4.75 -25.54 -7.66
N SER A 594 -5.98 -25.03 -7.73
CA SER A 594 -7.17 -25.82 -7.38
C SER A 594 -7.41 -27.00 -8.33
N LEU A 595 -7.14 -26.85 -9.64
CA LEU A 595 -7.27 -27.95 -10.61
C LEU A 595 -6.29 -29.09 -10.32
N PHE A 596 -5.05 -28.76 -9.94
CA PHE A 596 -4.07 -29.76 -9.51
C PHE A 596 -4.48 -30.48 -8.22
N GLN A 597 -5.03 -29.76 -7.24
CA GLN A 597 -5.56 -30.36 -5.99
C GLN A 597 -6.72 -31.32 -6.27
N ALA A 598 -7.58 -31.00 -7.23
CA ALA A 598 -8.68 -31.87 -7.67
C ALA A 598 -8.24 -33.01 -8.62
N GLY A 599 -6.95 -33.09 -8.97
CA GLY A 599 -6.42 -34.13 -9.86
C GLY A 599 -6.68 -33.90 -11.37
N LYS A 600 -7.23 -32.75 -11.76
CA LYS A 600 -7.51 -32.39 -13.16
C LYS A 600 -6.29 -31.75 -13.84
N THR A 601 -5.21 -32.51 -13.97
CA THR A 601 -3.88 -32.03 -14.44
C THR A 601 -3.90 -31.51 -15.88
N ASN A 602 -4.49 -32.28 -16.80
CA ASN A 602 -4.55 -31.92 -18.22
C ASN A 602 -5.38 -30.65 -18.47
N GLU A 603 -6.46 -30.48 -17.72
CA GLU A 603 -7.27 -29.26 -17.79
C GLU A 603 -6.51 -28.04 -17.27
N ALA A 604 -5.69 -28.19 -16.23
CA ALA A 604 -4.86 -27.10 -15.71
C ALA A 604 -3.85 -26.59 -16.76
N LYS A 605 -3.20 -27.50 -17.50
CA LYS A 605 -2.29 -27.15 -18.60
C LYS A 605 -3.05 -26.42 -19.72
N LYS A 606 -4.14 -27.02 -20.20
CA LYS A 606 -4.97 -26.45 -21.27
C LYS A 606 -5.52 -25.07 -20.90
N PHE A 607 -5.96 -24.90 -19.65
CA PHE A 607 -6.46 -23.61 -19.15
C PHE A 607 -5.38 -22.52 -19.17
N MET A 608 -4.14 -22.85 -18.78
CA MET A 608 -3.03 -21.89 -18.85
C MET A 608 -2.69 -21.52 -20.30
N GLU A 609 -2.66 -22.50 -21.20
CA GLU A 609 -2.45 -22.28 -22.65
C GLU A 609 -3.56 -21.41 -23.25
N ASP A 610 -4.82 -21.68 -22.92
CA ASP A 610 -5.99 -20.88 -23.33
C ASP A 610 -5.84 -19.41 -22.88
N CYS A 611 -5.38 -19.18 -21.64
CA CYS A 611 -5.14 -17.83 -21.12
C CYS A 611 -4.00 -17.12 -21.88
N LEU A 612 -2.94 -17.86 -22.18
CA LEU A 612 -1.77 -17.35 -22.90
C LEU A 612 -2.13 -16.96 -24.35
N HIS A 613 -2.80 -17.84 -25.09
CA HIS A 613 -3.19 -17.60 -26.48
C HIS A 613 -4.16 -16.43 -26.65
N LYS A 614 -4.97 -16.15 -25.63
CA LYS A 614 -5.90 -15.01 -25.62
C LYS A 614 -5.28 -13.70 -25.09
N GLY A 615 -3.97 -13.68 -24.83
CA GLY A 615 -3.24 -12.47 -24.43
C GLY A 615 -3.36 -12.09 -22.95
N CYS A 616 -3.71 -13.03 -22.06
CA CYS A 616 -3.71 -12.77 -20.62
C CYS A 616 -2.27 -12.66 -20.10
N ALA A 617 -2.08 -11.90 -19.01
CA ALA A 617 -0.78 -11.69 -18.39
C ALA A 617 -0.32 -12.93 -17.58
N VAL A 618 0.02 -14.02 -18.26
CA VAL A 618 0.60 -15.22 -17.63
C VAL A 618 2.04 -14.93 -17.24
N ASN A 619 2.35 -15.07 -15.95
CA ASN A 619 3.67 -14.77 -15.39
C ASN A 619 4.50 -16.05 -15.11
N VAL A 620 5.75 -15.86 -14.68
CA VAL A 620 6.67 -16.94 -14.31
C VAL A 620 6.05 -17.87 -13.26
N VAL A 621 5.40 -17.31 -12.24
CA VAL A 621 4.77 -18.05 -11.15
C VAL A 621 3.66 -18.99 -11.66
N ASN A 622 2.85 -18.56 -12.64
CA ASN A 622 1.83 -19.43 -13.24
C ASN A 622 2.46 -20.70 -13.87
N PHE A 623 3.53 -20.53 -14.65
CA PHE A 623 4.30 -21.66 -15.21
C PHE A 623 4.90 -22.53 -14.11
N SER A 624 5.54 -21.92 -13.10
CA SER A 624 6.14 -22.64 -11.96
C SER A 624 5.10 -23.48 -11.22
N THR A 625 3.88 -22.97 -11.03
CA THR A 625 2.78 -23.70 -10.37
C THR A 625 2.33 -24.91 -11.20
N VAL A 626 2.21 -24.77 -12.52
CA VAL A 626 1.88 -25.90 -13.41
C VAL A 626 2.97 -26.96 -13.38
N ILE A 627 4.24 -26.55 -13.52
CA ILE A 627 5.39 -27.46 -13.46
C ILE A 627 5.42 -28.20 -12.12
N HIS A 628 5.29 -27.47 -11.01
CA HIS A 628 5.24 -28.06 -9.68
C HIS A 628 4.07 -29.04 -9.52
N GLY A 629 2.89 -28.70 -10.05
CA GLY A 629 1.71 -29.57 -10.03
C GLY A 629 1.93 -30.90 -10.76
N PHE A 630 2.53 -30.87 -11.96
CA PHE A 630 2.91 -32.09 -12.68
C PHE A 630 4.00 -32.88 -11.95
N CYS A 631 5.00 -32.20 -11.39
CA CYS A 631 6.03 -32.81 -10.58
C CYS A 631 5.48 -33.53 -9.33
N GLN A 632 4.38 -33.07 -8.74
CA GLN A 632 3.74 -33.75 -7.60
C GLN A 632 2.98 -35.02 -8.00
N LYS A 633 2.53 -35.10 -9.25
CA LYS A 633 1.81 -36.26 -9.80
C LYS A 633 2.73 -37.24 -10.56
N ASP A 634 4.05 -37.04 -10.43
CA ASP A 634 5.12 -37.80 -11.08
C ASP A 634 5.08 -37.83 -12.62
N ASP A 635 4.29 -36.95 -13.26
CA ASP A 635 4.29 -36.76 -14.71
C ASP A 635 5.39 -35.78 -15.13
N LEU A 636 6.59 -36.33 -15.24
CA LEU A 636 7.78 -35.58 -15.58
C LEU A 636 7.81 -35.13 -17.06
N GLY A 637 7.19 -35.91 -17.95
CA GLY A 637 7.15 -35.61 -19.39
C GLY A 637 6.39 -34.32 -19.65
N ALA A 638 5.19 -34.18 -19.06
CA ALA A 638 4.42 -32.96 -19.15
C ALA A 638 5.12 -31.77 -18.45
N ALA A 639 5.78 -32.00 -17.30
CA ALA A 639 6.50 -30.95 -16.59
C ALA A 639 7.66 -30.36 -17.41
N LEU A 640 8.44 -31.20 -18.11
CA LEU A 640 9.53 -30.76 -18.98
C LEU A 640 9.00 -30.05 -20.23
N SER A 641 7.91 -30.53 -20.82
CA SER A 641 7.23 -29.84 -21.93
C SER A 641 6.81 -28.42 -21.52
N VAL A 642 6.21 -28.23 -20.34
CA VAL A 642 5.81 -26.89 -19.87
C VAL A 642 7.02 -26.00 -19.56
N LEU A 643 8.14 -26.60 -19.13
CA LEU A 643 9.40 -25.87 -18.95
C LEU A 643 9.96 -25.37 -20.29
N ASP A 644 9.85 -26.17 -21.35
CA ASP A 644 10.22 -25.76 -22.71
C ASP A 644 9.28 -24.67 -23.25
N ASP A 645 7.96 -24.82 -23.03
CA ASP A 645 6.96 -23.80 -23.38
C ASP A 645 7.25 -22.47 -22.69
N MET A 646 7.72 -22.50 -21.43
CA MET A 646 8.14 -21.31 -20.69
C MET A 646 9.27 -20.56 -21.41
N TYR A 647 10.26 -21.29 -21.95
CA TYR A 647 11.36 -20.70 -22.73
C TYR A 647 10.88 -20.12 -24.06
N LEU A 648 10.01 -20.84 -24.78
CA LEU A 648 9.44 -20.40 -26.05
C LEU A 648 8.65 -19.08 -25.91
N ASN A 649 8.03 -18.86 -24.76
CA ASN A 649 7.28 -17.65 -24.46
C ASN A 649 8.13 -16.49 -23.89
N ASN A 650 9.47 -16.56 -24.04
CA ASN A 650 10.42 -15.59 -23.49
C ASN A 650 10.25 -15.36 -21.98
N LYS A 651 9.80 -16.38 -21.24
CA LYS A 651 9.80 -16.40 -19.78
C LYS A 651 10.98 -17.24 -19.32
N HIS A 652 11.63 -16.84 -18.22
CA HIS A 652 12.77 -17.56 -17.70
C HIS A 652 12.46 -18.17 -16.34
N PRO A 653 12.79 -19.45 -16.12
CA PRO A 653 12.56 -20.11 -14.85
C PRO A 653 13.31 -19.40 -13.72
N ASP A 654 12.66 -19.28 -12.58
CA ASP A 654 13.26 -18.80 -11.35
C ASP A 654 13.94 -19.95 -10.57
N ALA A 655 14.62 -19.61 -9.48
CA ALA A 655 15.32 -20.60 -8.65
C ALA A 655 14.35 -21.67 -8.09
N ILE A 656 13.09 -21.30 -7.83
CA ILE A 656 12.05 -22.21 -7.34
C ILE A 656 11.71 -23.24 -8.42
N THR A 657 11.45 -22.79 -9.66
CA THR A 657 11.14 -23.65 -10.80
C THR A 657 12.24 -24.66 -11.09
N TYR A 658 13.51 -24.23 -11.07
CA TYR A 658 14.62 -25.17 -11.20
C TYR A 658 14.66 -26.18 -10.06
N THR A 659 14.45 -25.73 -8.82
CA THR A 659 14.48 -26.60 -7.64
C THR A 659 13.38 -27.66 -7.70
N THR A 660 12.17 -27.30 -8.12
CA THR A 660 11.03 -28.23 -8.22
C THR A 660 11.28 -29.30 -9.29
N VAL A 661 11.80 -28.92 -10.45
CA VAL A 661 12.12 -29.87 -11.53
C VAL A 661 13.29 -30.77 -11.14
N ILE A 662 14.34 -30.23 -10.51
CA ILE A 662 15.49 -31.01 -10.02
C ILE A 662 15.05 -32.05 -8.98
N ASP A 663 14.19 -31.67 -8.03
CA ASP A 663 13.66 -32.63 -7.04
C ASP A 663 12.83 -33.73 -7.71
N ALA A 664 11.99 -33.38 -8.68
CA ALA A 664 11.16 -34.33 -9.42
C ALA A 664 11.99 -35.30 -10.27
N LEU A 665 13.00 -34.81 -10.99
CA LEU A 665 13.94 -35.66 -11.73
C LEU A 665 14.68 -36.61 -10.80
N GLY A 666 15.07 -36.13 -9.62
CA GLY A 666 15.70 -36.93 -8.59
C GLY A 666 14.80 -38.05 -8.05
N ARG A 667 13.50 -37.79 -7.87
CA ARG A 667 12.52 -38.84 -7.48
C ARG A 667 12.42 -39.95 -8.53
N ASN A 668 12.45 -39.59 -9.80
CA ASN A 668 12.32 -40.54 -10.91
C ASN A 668 13.65 -41.21 -11.31
N GLY A 669 14.75 -40.97 -10.58
CA GLY A 669 16.05 -41.58 -10.83
C GLY A 669 16.84 -41.00 -12.02
N ARG A 670 16.34 -39.95 -12.69
CA ARG A 670 17.02 -39.27 -13.82
C ARG A 670 18.04 -38.25 -13.30
N ILE A 671 19.05 -38.73 -12.59
CA ILE A 671 20.02 -37.88 -11.87
C ILE A 671 20.92 -37.09 -12.81
N ASP A 672 21.34 -37.66 -13.93
CA ASP A 672 22.25 -36.98 -14.87
C ASP A 672 21.60 -35.70 -15.45
N GLU A 673 20.30 -35.75 -15.77
CA GLU A 673 19.53 -34.58 -16.22
C GLU A 673 19.33 -33.55 -15.09
N ALA A 674 19.16 -34.01 -13.85
CA ALA A 674 19.07 -33.13 -12.70
C ALA A 674 20.39 -32.35 -12.48
N ILE A 675 21.54 -33.00 -12.74
CA ILE A 675 22.87 -32.35 -12.71
C ILE A 675 22.96 -31.28 -13.80
N GLU A 676 22.55 -31.60 -15.04
CA GLU A 676 22.61 -30.65 -16.15
C GLU A 676 21.71 -29.43 -15.91
N LEU A 677 20.49 -29.64 -15.38
CA LEU A 677 19.62 -28.52 -15.00
C LEU A 677 20.18 -27.69 -13.84
N ALA A 678 20.82 -28.31 -12.84
CA ALA A 678 21.49 -27.59 -11.78
C ALA A 678 22.66 -26.73 -12.30
N LYS A 679 23.45 -27.25 -13.25
CA LYS A 679 24.49 -26.48 -13.94
C LYS A 679 23.89 -25.33 -14.74
N LYS A 680 22.80 -25.56 -15.49
CA LYS A 680 22.10 -24.54 -16.26
C LYS A 680 21.57 -23.41 -15.38
N MET A 681 21.05 -23.72 -14.19
CA MET A 681 20.65 -22.74 -13.18
C MET A 681 21.83 -21.84 -12.77
N LEU A 682 22.99 -22.43 -12.48
CA LEU A 682 24.21 -21.70 -12.08
C LEU A 682 24.78 -20.84 -13.20
N HIS A 683 24.77 -21.31 -14.45
CA HIS A 683 25.25 -20.55 -15.61
C HIS A 683 24.42 -19.29 -15.87
N ARG A 684 23.14 -19.29 -15.52
CA ARG A 684 22.26 -18.11 -15.62
C ARG A 684 22.40 -17.12 -14.48
N GLY A 685 23.30 -17.38 -13.51
CA GLY A 685 23.51 -16.50 -12.36
C GLY A 685 22.41 -16.59 -11.30
N LEU A 686 21.54 -17.59 -11.34
CA LEU A 686 20.55 -17.82 -10.29
C LEU A 686 21.23 -18.44 -9.06
N LEU A 687 20.97 -17.85 -7.90
CA LEU A 687 21.54 -18.30 -6.64
C LEU A 687 20.77 -19.51 -6.08
N PRO A 688 21.45 -20.62 -5.72
CA PRO A 688 20.78 -21.77 -5.13
C PRO A 688 20.19 -21.48 -3.75
N THR A 689 18.89 -21.71 -3.58
CA THR A 689 18.25 -21.53 -2.26
C THR A 689 18.63 -22.66 -1.29
N PRO A 690 18.49 -22.47 0.04
CA PRO A 690 18.68 -23.54 1.02
C PRO A 690 17.82 -24.79 0.73
N VAL A 691 16.62 -24.60 0.16
CA VAL A 691 15.74 -25.70 -0.28
C VAL A 691 16.36 -26.46 -1.45
N THR A 692 17.01 -25.76 -2.39
CA THR A 692 17.73 -26.37 -3.51
C THR A 692 18.87 -27.28 -3.03
N TYR A 693 19.68 -26.81 -2.05
CA TYR A 693 20.72 -27.64 -1.43
C TYR A 693 20.12 -28.90 -0.80
N ARG A 694 19.07 -28.73 0.02
CA ARG A 694 18.42 -29.86 0.70
C ARG A 694 17.87 -30.89 -0.29
N ALA A 695 17.20 -30.44 -1.35
CA ALA A 695 16.63 -31.32 -2.37
C ALA A 695 17.73 -32.11 -3.10
N ILE A 696 18.76 -31.43 -3.60
CA ILE A 696 19.88 -32.07 -4.31
C ILE A 696 20.60 -33.06 -3.38
N ILE A 697 20.96 -32.67 -2.16
CA ILE A 697 21.62 -33.57 -1.19
C ILE A 697 20.74 -34.80 -0.93
N HIS A 698 19.45 -34.59 -0.66
CA HIS A 698 18.53 -35.68 -0.39
C HIS A 698 18.46 -36.70 -1.52
N ARG A 699 18.27 -36.24 -2.76
CA ARG A 699 18.08 -37.13 -3.92
C ARG A 699 19.37 -37.84 -4.32
N PHE A 700 20.49 -37.15 -4.33
CA PHE A 700 21.76 -37.76 -4.72
C PHE A 700 22.26 -38.77 -3.69
N CYS A 701 22.04 -38.51 -2.39
CA CYS A 701 22.35 -39.48 -1.34
C CYS A 701 21.41 -40.70 -1.39
N GLN A 702 20.13 -40.53 -1.75
CA GLN A 702 19.18 -41.63 -1.92
C GLN A 702 19.62 -42.61 -3.00
N HIS A 703 20.20 -42.10 -4.10
CA HIS A 703 20.69 -42.91 -5.23
C HIS A 703 22.18 -43.28 -5.14
N GLY A 704 22.88 -42.93 -4.05
CA GLY A 704 24.29 -43.29 -3.83
C GLY A 704 25.32 -42.58 -4.70
N ARG A 705 24.94 -41.55 -5.48
CA ARG A 705 25.85 -40.80 -6.40
C ARG A 705 26.55 -39.63 -5.70
N VAL A 706 27.35 -39.94 -4.67
CA VAL A 706 27.93 -38.91 -3.78
C VAL A 706 29.11 -38.17 -4.40
N ASP A 707 29.94 -38.82 -5.22
CA ASP A 707 31.10 -38.15 -5.83
C ASP A 707 30.69 -37.01 -6.78
N GLU A 708 29.60 -37.21 -7.52
CA GLU A 708 29.02 -36.18 -8.39
C GLU A 708 28.30 -35.09 -7.61
N LEU A 709 27.63 -35.45 -6.53
CA LEU A 709 27.06 -34.49 -5.57
C LEU A 709 28.15 -33.54 -5.06
N LEU A 710 29.30 -34.06 -4.64
CA LEU A 710 30.40 -33.24 -4.11
C LEU A 710 30.95 -32.28 -5.17
N LYS A 711 31.16 -32.75 -6.40
CA LYS A 711 31.57 -31.90 -7.54
C LYS A 711 30.55 -30.79 -7.83
N LEU A 712 29.25 -31.09 -7.71
CA LEU A 712 28.18 -30.10 -7.89
C LEU A 712 28.13 -29.10 -6.74
N LEU A 713 28.22 -29.57 -5.49
CA LEU A 713 28.22 -28.72 -4.29
C LEU A 713 29.42 -27.77 -4.27
N GLU A 714 30.60 -28.19 -4.69
CA GLU A 714 31.77 -27.29 -4.81
C GLU A 714 31.49 -26.13 -5.78
N LYS A 715 30.81 -26.38 -6.90
CA LYS A 715 30.42 -25.33 -7.85
C LYS A 715 29.35 -24.40 -7.25
N MET A 716 28.41 -24.94 -6.49
CA MET A 716 27.35 -24.15 -5.84
C MET A 716 27.90 -23.27 -4.69
N LEU A 717 28.79 -23.81 -3.86
CA LEU A 717 29.41 -23.12 -2.72
C LEU A 717 30.30 -21.94 -3.13
N LYS A 718 30.91 -21.99 -4.34
CA LYS A 718 31.63 -20.86 -4.92
C LYS A 718 30.74 -19.63 -5.15
N ARG A 719 29.45 -19.84 -5.43
CA ARG A 719 28.49 -18.75 -5.65
C ARG A 719 27.82 -18.31 -4.35
N GLN A 720 27.42 -19.25 -3.50
CA GLN A 720 26.76 -18.96 -2.23
C GLN A 720 27.30 -19.87 -1.11
N LYS A 721 27.97 -19.26 -0.13
CA LYS A 721 28.52 -19.97 1.02
C LYS A 721 27.39 -20.43 1.94
N CYS A 722 27.29 -21.72 2.19
CA CYS A 722 26.38 -22.29 3.17
C CYS A 722 27.16 -23.25 4.07
N LYS A 723 27.34 -22.87 5.34
CA LYS A 723 28.19 -23.61 6.30
C LYS A 723 27.62 -24.99 6.65
N THR A 724 26.31 -25.18 6.54
CA THR A 724 25.61 -26.39 6.97
C THR A 724 25.49 -27.49 5.90
N VAL A 725 25.98 -27.26 4.68
CA VAL A 725 25.81 -28.17 3.54
C VAL A 725 26.43 -29.54 3.79
N TYR A 726 27.69 -29.59 4.22
CA TYR A 726 28.37 -30.86 4.47
C TYR A 726 27.75 -31.61 5.67
N ASN A 727 27.28 -30.89 6.69
CA ASN A 727 26.57 -31.49 7.83
C ASN A 727 25.28 -32.18 7.36
N GLN A 728 24.52 -31.52 6.47
CA GLN A 728 23.31 -32.10 5.86
C GLN A 728 23.61 -33.33 4.98
N VAL A 729 24.73 -33.35 4.26
CA VAL A 729 25.16 -34.53 3.47
C VAL A 729 25.45 -35.71 4.39
N ILE A 730 26.25 -35.52 5.45
CA ILE A 730 26.59 -36.61 6.39
C ILE A 730 25.34 -37.15 7.07
N GLU A 731 24.49 -36.27 7.63
CA GLU A 731 23.23 -36.70 8.26
C GLU A 731 22.36 -37.52 7.30
N LYS A 732 22.30 -37.12 6.03
CA LYS A 732 21.51 -37.82 5.04
C LYS A 732 22.12 -39.15 4.60
N LEU A 733 23.44 -39.23 4.43
CA LEU A 733 24.13 -40.50 4.15
C LEU A 733 24.00 -41.50 5.30
N CYS A 734 24.06 -41.03 6.55
CA CYS A 734 23.77 -41.83 7.73
C CYS A 734 22.35 -42.41 7.67
N SER A 735 21.36 -41.60 7.30
CA SER A 735 19.97 -42.06 7.18
C SER A 735 19.75 -43.12 6.10
N PHE A 736 20.60 -43.16 5.05
CA PHE A 736 20.54 -44.14 3.98
C PHE A 736 21.53 -45.31 4.15
N GLY A 737 22.32 -45.34 5.25
CA GLY A 737 23.23 -46.46 5.57
C GLY A 737 24.59 -46.45 4.84
N ASN A 738 24.90 -45.40 4.07
CA ASN A 738 26.15 -45.22 3.33
C ASN A 738 27.24 -44.58 4.21
N LEU A 739 27.67 -45.33 5.23
CA LEU A 739 28.52 -44.79 6.30
C LEU A 739 29.97 -44.52 5.87
N ASP A 740 30.55 -45.32 4.96
CA ASP A 740 31.94 -45.17 4.54
C ASP A 740 32.20 -43.85 3.81
N GLN A 741 31.26 -43.42 2.97
CA GLN A 741 31.34 -42.12 2.31
C GLN A 741 31.08 -40.96 3.28
N ALA A 742 30.23 -41.16 4.29
CA ALA A 742 30.01 -40.19 5.35
C ALA A 742 31.29 -39.97 6.19
N TYR A 743 32.03 -41.04 6.52
CA TYR A 743 33.30 -40.94 7.24
C TYR A 743 34.38 -40.19 6.46
N LYS A 744 34.48 -40.42 5.14
CA LYS A 744 35.40 -39.65 4.26
C LYS A 744 35.12 -38.15 4.30
N LEU A 745 33.85 -37.76 4.41
CA LEU A 745 33.43 -36.35 4.42
C LEU A 745 33.61 -35.66 5.78
N LEU A 746 33.82 -36.42 6.85
CA LEU A 746 34.04 -35.89 8.20
C LEU A 746 35.25 -34.94 8.25
N GLY A 747 36.31 -35.25 7.50
CA GLY A 747 37.52 -34.43 7.43
C GLY A 747 37.32 -33.02 6.87
N ASN A 748 36.27 -32.82 6.06
CA ASN A 748 35.92 -31.50 5.52
C ASN A 748 35.15 -30.64 6.55
N ILE A 749 34.43 -31.27 7.46
CA ILE A 749 33.59 -30.63 8.48
C ILE A 749 34.40 -30.25 9.72
N LEU A 750 35.28 -31.15 10.18
CA LEU A 750 36.10 -30.95 11.38
C LEU A 750 37.15 -29.83 11.27
N ARG A 751 37.20 -29.09 10.14
CA ARG A 751 38.01 -27.88 9.99
C ARG A 751 37.42 -26.66 10.71
N THR A 752 36.09 -26.64 10.97
CA THR A 752 35.39 -25.46 11.50
C THR A 752 35.06 -25.50 12.99
N ALA A 753 35.32 -26.62 13.68
CA ALA A 753 35.17 -26.82 15.13
C ALA A 753 33.89 -26.20 15.72
N SER A 754 32.73 -26.43 15.09
CA SER A 754 31.44 -25.86 15.53
C SER A 754 30.58 -26.86 16.31
N ASN A 755 29.65 -26.38 17.14
CA ASN A 755 28.70 -27.23 17.90
C ASN A 755 27.79 -28.07 16.95
N ILE A 756 27.48 -27.53 15.77
CA ILE A 756 26.69 -28.26 14.75
C ILE A 756 27.48 -29.49 14.27
N ASP A 757 28.79 -29.34 14.10
CA ASP A 757 29.68 -30.43 13.68
C ASP A 757 29.72 -31.55 14.74
N ALA A 758 29.69 -31.21 16.03
CA ALA A 758 29.59 -32.20 17.11
C ALA A 758 28.29 -33.02 17.06
N ARG A 759 27.15 -32.36 16.79
CA ARG A 759 25.85 -33.05 16.61
C ARG A 759 25.86 -34.00 15.42
N THR A 760 26.39 -33.57 14.28
CA THR A 760 26.52 -34.41 13.08
C THR A 760 27.43 -35.62 13.32
N CYS A 761 28.54 -35.45 14.06
CA CYS A 761 29.42 -36.56 14.44
C CYS A 761 28.73 -37.54 15.40
N ASN A 762 27.92 -37.06 16.35
CA ASN A 762 27.11 -37.91 17.23
C ASN A 762 26.06 -38.73 16.46
N ILE A 763 25.44 -38.15 15.42
CA ILE A 763 24.51 -38.88 14.54
C ILE A 763 25.24 -39.97 13.74
N LEU A 764 26.45 -39.70 13.26
CA LEU A 764 27.29 -40.70 12.58
C LEU A 764 27.70 -41.83 13.55
N LEU A 765 28.10 -41.49 14.78
CA LEU A 765 28.40 -42.46 15.85
C LEU A 765 27.21 -43.38 16.12
N GLU A 766 26.01 -42.82 16.29
CA GLU A 766 24.80 -43.58 16.53
C GLU A 766 24.44 -44.49 15.35
N SER A 767 24.71 -44.04 14.13
CA SER A 767 24.41 -44.79 12.91
C SER A 767 25.36 -45.99 12.71
N TYR A 768 26.66 -45.83 13.02
CA TYR A 768 27.60 -46.94 13.03
C TYR A 768 27.27 -47.98 14.12
N LEU A 769 26.86 -47.51 15.31
CA LEU A 769 26.35 -48.40 16.35
C LEU A 769 25.13 -49.18 15.88
N LYS A 770 24.13 -48.53 15.27
CA LYS A 770 22.94 -49.26 14.77
C LYS A 770 23.28 -50.34 13.75
N LYS A 771 24.31 -50.14 12.93
CA LYS A 771 24.79 -51.12 11.92
C LYS A 771 25.64 -52.26 12.52
N GLY A 772 26.06 -52.14 13.78
CA GLY A 772 26.90 -53.13 14.46
C GLY A 772 28.41 -52.97 14.25
N ASP A 773 28.87 -51.85 13.69
CA ASP A 773 30.30 -51.56 13.52
C ASP A 773 30.80 -50.66 14.66
N SER A 774 31.10 -51.29 15.79
CA SER A 774 31.56 -50.62 17.01
C SER A 774 32.97 -50.03 16.86
N LEU A 775 33.80 -50.60 15.96
CA LEU A 775 35.17 -50.15 15.72
C LEU A 775 35.21 -48.82 14.95
N SER A 776 34.37 -48.67 13.91
CA SER A 776 34.26 -47.41 13.18
C SER A 776 33.62 -46.31 14.04
N SER A 777 32.69 -46.68 14.94
CA SER A 777 32.16 -45.78 15.96
C SER A 777 33.27 -45.22 16.85
N TYR A 778 34.13 -46.08 17.39
CA TYR A 778 35.30 -45.66 18.18
C TYR A 778 36.22 -44.68 17.42
N LYS A 779 36.51 -44.97 16.15
CA LYS A 779 37.37 -44.11 15.31
C LYS A 779 36.80 -42.70 15.12
N VAL A 780 35.48 -42.57 14.97
CA VAL A 780 34.81 -41.26 14.88
C VAL A 780 34.93 -40.48 16.19
N ALA A 781 34.71 -41.14 17.33
CA ALA A 781 34.83 -40.51 18.64
C ALA A 781 36.26 -40.01 18.92
N CYS A 782 37.28 -40.81 18.61
CA CYS A 782 38.68 -40.38 18.72
C CYS A 782 39.01 -39.21 17.79
N GLN A 783 38.42 -39.15 16.59
CA GLN A 783 38.61 -37.99 15.69
C GLN A 783 37.96 -36.71 16.24
N MET A 784 36.82 -36.80 16.91
CA MET A 784 36.21 -35.67 17.61
C MET A 784 37.13 -35.16 18.73
N PHE A 785 37.66 -36.07 19.56
CA PHE A 785 38.60 -35.71 20.62
C PHE A 785 39.85 -35.02 20.07
N LYS A 786 40.48 -35.57 19.02
CA LYS A 786 41.65 -34.96 18.35
C LYS A 786 41.43 -33.52 17.88
N ARG A 787 40.18 -33.08 17.68
CA ARG A 787 39.81 -31.75 17.19
C ARG A 787 39.13 -30.88 18.24
N ASN A 788 39.26 -31.23 19.52
CA ASN A 788 38.67 -30.52 20.67
C ASN A 788 37.12 -30.47 20.68
N LEU A 789 36.45 -31.39 19.97
CA LEU A 789 35.02 -31.60 20.10
C LEU A 789 34.76 -32.70 21.15
N ILE A 790 33.80 -32.46 22.04
CA ILE A 790 33.42 -33.42 23.08
C ILE A 790 32.22 -34.24 22.56
N PRO A 791 32.36 -35.57 22.36
CA PRO A 791 31.24 -36.44 22.00
C PRO A 791 30.22 -36.58 23.13
N ASP A 792 29.00 -37.03 22.81
CA ASP A 792 27.99 -37.32 23.83
C ASP A 792 28.39 -38.54 24.67
N LEU A 793 28.56 -38.32 25.98
CA LEU A 793 29.00 -39.30 26.96
C LEU A 793 28.14 -40.57 26.94
N LYS A 794 26.81 -40.43 26.93
CA LYS A 794 25.88 -41.57 26.97
C LYS A 794 25.99 -42.46 25.72
N LEU A 795 26.37 -41.86 24.60
CA LEU A 795 26.51 -42.53 23.32
C LEU A 795 27.85 -43.29 23.28
N CYS A 796 28.92 -42.68 23.77
CA CYS A 796 30.23 -43.33 23.94
C CYS A 796 30.23 -44.46 24.96
N GLU A 797 29.47 -44.37 26.06
CA GLU A 797 29.26 -45.49 26.99
C GLU A 797 28.62 -46.70 26.28
N LYS A 798 27.65 -46.46 25.37
CA LYS A 798 27.06 -47.53 24.55
C LYS A 798 28.05 -48.12 23.55
N VAL A 799 28.96 -47.31 22.99
CA VAL A 799 30.08 -47.81 22.17
C VAL A 799 30.99 -48.71 22.99
N SER A 800 31.42 -48.24 24.17
CA SER A 800 32.30 -49.00 25.07
C SER A 800 31.69 -50.35 25.47
N LYS A 801 30.42 -50.35 25.91
CA LYS A 801 29.71 -51.60 26.24
C LYS A 801 29.64 -52.59 25.08
N ARG A 802 29.47 -52.12 23.84
CA ARG A 802 29.47 -53.01 22.66
C ARG A 802 30.85 -53.49 22.26
N LEU A 803 31.89 -52.66 22.39
CA LEU A 803 33.28 -53.07 22.17
C LEU A 803 33.71 -54.15 23.15
N LEU A 804 33.29 -54.05 24.42
CA LEU A 804 33.50 -55.09 25.43
C LEU A 804 32.81 -56.41 25.06
N LEU A 805 31.56 -56.35 24.55
CA LEU A 805 30.84 -57.53 24.06
C LEU A 805 31.49 -58.18 22.82
N GLU A 806 32.19 -57.39 22.00
CA GLU A 806 32.95 -57.86 20.83
C GLU A 806 34.38 -58.34 21.19
N GLY A 807 34.78 -58.29 22.47
CA GLY A 807 36.11 -58.70 22.93
C GLY A 807 37.24 -57.69 22.69
N LYS A 808 36.91 -56.42 22.42
CA LYS A 808 37.86 -55.32 22.17
C LYS A 808 37.98 -54.42 23.39
N THR A 809 38.61 -54.93 24.45
CA THR A 809 38.73 -54.26 25.76
C THR A 809 39.63 -53.02 25.69
N ASP A 810 40.75 -53.10 24.97
CA ASP A 810 41.74 -52.02 24.89
C ASP A 810 41.18 -50.74 24.26
N GLU A 811 40.34 -50.86 23.22
CA GLU A 811 39.69 -49.72 22.58
C GLU A 811 38.56 -49.14 23.43
N ALA A 812 37.85 -49.97 24.19
CA ALA A 812 36.80 -49.54 25.11
C ALA A 812 37.38 -48.69 26.27
N ASP A 813 38.49 -49.15 26.86
CA ASP A 813 39.15 -48.46 27.96
C ASP A 813 39.82 -47.16 27.49
N LYS A 814 40.49 -47.18 26.33
CA LYS A 814 41.07 -45.97 25.71
C LYS A 814 40.03 -44.90 25.43
N LEU A 815 38.81 -45.28 25.03
CA LEU A 815 37.73 -44.33 24.79
C LEU A 815 37.27 -43.64 26.07
N MET A 816 37.10 -44.39 27.16
CA MET A 816 36.65 -43.85 28.45
C MET A 816 37.73 -43.02 29.14
N LEU A 817 39.00 -43.43 29.04
CA LEU A 817 40.14 -42.66 29.53
C LEU A 817 40.21 -41.25 28.91
N GLN A 818 39.90 -41.10 27.62
CA GLN A 818 39.86 -39.79 26.95
C GLN A 818 38.81 -38.82 27.53
N PHE A 819 37.74 -39.33 28.14
CA PHE A 819 36.77 -38.49 28.87
C PHE A 819 37.26 -38.08 30.25
N VAL A 820 38.00 -38.97 30.95
CA VAL A 820 38.62 -38.70 32.26
C VAL A 820 39.74 -37.65 32.11
N GLU A 821 40.60 -37.80 31.11
CA GLU A 821 41.69 -36.85 30.80
C GLU A 821 41.19 -35.43 30.49
N ARG A 822 39.94 -35.28 30.05
CA ARG A 822 39.30 -33.99 29.75
C ARG A 822 38.37 -33.47 30.85
N GLY A 823 38.28 -34.17 31.98
CA GLY A 823 37.48 -33.76 33.14
C GLY A 823 35.96 -33.89 32.96
N CYS A 824 35.50 -34.71 32.01
CA CYS A 824 34.08 -34.90 31.72
C CYS A 824 33.41 -35.97 32.62
N ILE A 825 34.19 -36.83 33.29
CA ILE A 825 33.74 -37.90 34.20
C ILE A 825 34.64 -37.87 35.43
N SER A 826 34.09 -38.09 36.63
CA SER A 826 34.89 -38.26 37.85
C SER A 826 35.62 -39.60 37.84
N PRO A 827 36.87 -39.69 38.33
CA PRO A 827 37.66 -40.92 38.33
C PRO A 827 37.03 -42.08 39.14
N ASP A 828 35.97 -41.84 39.91
CA ASP A 828 35.32 -42.83 40.78
C ASP A 828 34.20 -43.68 40.13
N CYS A 829 34.01 -43.60 38.81
CA CYS A 829 33.08 -44.47 38.08
C CYS A 829 33.82 -45.62 37.37
N HIS A 830 34.27 -46.62 38.14
CA HIS A 830 34.73 -47.90 37.62
C HIS A 830 33.93 -49.06 38.22
#